data_AF-A0A947KFP0-F1
#
_entry.id   AF-A0A947KFP0-F1
#
_cell.length_a   1.000
_cell.length_b   1.000
_cell.length_c   1.000
_cell.angle_alpha   90.00
_cell.angle_beta   90.00
_cell.angle_gamma   90.00
#
_symmetry.space_group_name_H-M   'P 1'
#
loop_
_entity.id
_entity.type
_entity.pdbx_description
1 polymer ?
#
loop_
_entity_poly.entity_id
_entity_poly.type
_entity_poly.pdbx_seq_one_letter_code
_entity_poly.pdbx_strand_id
1 'polypeptide(L)'
;MGQFIKLFRRLSFLSKSTFWIFTGLIAIFFAMVDCSPKRELADLQQAFKNPPDEYLPWVYWFWNGEIDSAKIRFQLEEMKRSHTVSTVVLLAWEGLATEYLSDEWFDQVKYACDVAKEVGLNICLYDEWCWPSGHAGGIMLKNHPELRSKCLFESCLRITGPDRFTMIVDEDPVAVFAVPVVNGNADFNRIINLYKYIKYHSIDWSVPKGEWQIISYQIKPGEFRPVFSDMYYVDLLDPIVAEEFIKINHERYYEKMPEYFGNVISSIITDEPGVYQNLKYWGISPETIAWTPNFRDEFRNRKQYDLIGFLPAIWHDLGAESIRVRNDYYEVVAELLQDSYFKPLHDWAKAHNIKLNIQPSHEEELKYSTIMQGDYFSAMEYSHIQGADAVYSWNPKAITAKIASSAARSFGTQDLFCEVFGAYGWSTTIEEMKAVTDWLFTRGVNHLMMSSYYLDFERDWRMEIAPSLFYRTNYWPFLNTYTNYAARLSVMFSGGQNVAKIVILYPDKSARYLLSPIDETLITELDDNLQKLCEQLLAWQWDYDILNDVTFQQKMKIIRIAGKTVFRLEQGAVQTDYELLILPDVSVIEQGTLDRIKDFYLAGGKVIALGKLPTWNISGDFVFNDVETIWNSEWVGDSKKSGKSFQLANLSDELLLLLQSNLEQDTRLINEIPAVNYIHKRKNGIDIYFISNNDTLPVKTEIEFNIEGVPEIWNPEDGSIRTIVEYRYEFGRTVMPLRLDRYGSILVVFRSGSRSELHSVSSNMVITELNQSNQSINVSGISNDDGLAFIELEYKGQRYNRREQTFVDTLTLADRWQFQSADGIIEPEIRTSGSWTTDYPEFSGIGNYSQTFHMDSAYFNVDNRFFLNIDRVAHSVEIRVNGKRVQQRCWYPFKADVTDYIEPGDNNLELLIANSMANRRDKAQLPSGLLGSVTITVHPAIHFNWKL
;
A
#
# COMPACT_ATOMS: atom_id res chain seq x y z
N MET A 1 37.33 -11.22 -28.19
CA MET A 1 37.76 -11.22 -29.62
C MET A 1 38.68 -12.40 -29.99
N GLY A 2 39.72 -12.70 -29.20
CA GLY A 2 40.67 -13.80 -29.51
C GLY A 2 40.12 -15.25 -29.47
N GLN A 3 39.04 -15.51 -28.73
CA GLN A 3 38.37 -16.83 -28.74
C GLN A 3 37.39 -17.00 -29.92
N PHE A 4 36.84 -15.90 -30.44
CA PHE A 4 35.91 -15.90 -31.59
C PHE A 4 36.59 -16.33 -32.90
N ILE A 5 37.86 -15.95 -33.08
CA ILE A 5 38.66 -16.31 -34.27
C ILE A 5 39.00 -17.82 -34.28
N LYS A 6 39.11 -18.46 -33.11
CA LYS A 6 39.35 -19.92 -33.00
C LYS A 6 38.11 -20.75 -33.36
N LEU A 7 36.90 -20.23 -33.09
CA LEU A 7 35.64 -20.88 -33.49
C LEU A 7 35.42 -20.78 -35.00
N PHE A 8 35.75 -19.63 -35.61
CA PHE A 8 35.63 -19.40 -37.05
C PHE A 8 36.52 -20.31 -37.91
N ARG A 9 37.71 -20.68 -37.42
CA ARG A 9 38.61 -21.62 -38.13
C ARG A 9 38.16 -23.09 -38.08
N ARG A 10 37.26 -23.47 -37.16
CA ARG A 10 36.70 -24.84 -37.09
C ARG A 10 35.44 -25.05 -37.94
N LEU A 11 34.85 -23.97 -38.47
CA LEU A 11 33.61 -24.02 -39.26
C LEU A 11 33.83 -24.08 -40.79
N SER A 12 35.08 -24.12 -41.26
CA SER A 12 35.42 -24.18 -42.69
C SER A 12 35.12 -25.51 -43.39
N PHE A 13 34.50 -26.48 -42.69
CA PHE A 13 34.16 -27.80 -43.21
C PHE A 13 32.66 -28.04 -43.42
N LEU A 14 31.80 -27.05 -43.16
CA LEU A 14 30.36 -27.18 -43.38
C LEU A 14 29.97 -26.74 -44.79
N SER A 15 29.05 -27.47 -45.41
CA SER A 15 28.51 -27.14 -46.74
C SER A 15 27.92 -25.72 -46.76
N LYS A 16 27.98 -25.02 -47.90
CA LYS A 16 27.45 -23.65 -48.04
C LYS A 16 26.01 -23.51 -47.51
N SER A 17 25.19 -24.55 -47.66
CA SER A 17 23.80 -24.60 -47.19
C SER A 17 23.70 -24.55 -45.66
N THR A 18 24.58 -25.27 -44.95
CA THR A 18 24.57 -25.34 -43.48
C THR A 18 25.08 -24.04 -42.85
N PHE A 19 26.02 -23.36 -43.50
CA PHE A 19 26.51 -22.04 -43.05
C PHE A 19 25.41 -20.98 -43.08
N TRP A 20 24.62 -20.91 -44.16
CA TRP A 20 23.51 -19.95 -44.29
C TRP A 20 22.38 -20.21 -43.28
N ILE A 21 22.07 -21.48 -42.99
CA ILE A 21 21.09 -21.85 -41.96
C ILE A 21 21.59 -21.45 -40.56
N PHE A 22 22.88 -21.68 -40.27
CA PHE A 22 23.46 -21.31 -38.97
C PHE A 22 23.56 -19.78 -38.79
N THR A 23 23.90 -19.03 -39.83
CA THR A 23 23.87 -17.55 -39.78
C THR A 23 22.44 -17.00 -39.71
N GLY A 24 21.48 -17.66 -40.34
CA GLY A 24 20.06 -17.31 -40.24
C GLY A 24 19.50 -17.56 -38.84
N LEU A 25 19.86 -18.70 -38.22
CA LEU A 25 19.49 -19.01 -36.83
C LEU A 25 20.18 -18.09 -35.82
N ILE A 26 21.44 -17.70 -36.04
CA ILE A 26 22.11 -16.71 -35.19
C ILE A 26 21.46 -15.32 -35.37
N ALA A 27 21.11 -14.91 -36.59
CA ALA A 27 20.41 -13.65 -36.83
C ALA A 27 19.01 -13.63 -36.21
N ILE A 28 18.29 -14.75 -36.24
CA ILE A 28 16.99 -14.93 -35.58
C ILE A 28 17.16 -14.97 -34.05
N PHE A 29 18.24 -15.58 -33.53
CA PHE A 29 18.56 -15.57 -32.10
C PHE A 29 18.96 -14.17 -31.60
N PHE A 30 19.71 -13.39 -32.39
CA PHE A 30 20.00 -11.99 -32.08
C PHE A 30 18.78 -11.08 -32.27
N ALA A 31 17.86 -11.37 -33.20
CA ALA A 31 16.60 -10.65 -33.34
C ALA A 31 15.58 -10.96 -32.22
N MET A 32 15.62 -12.18 -31.66
CA MET A 32 14.82 -12.58 -30.50
C MET A 32 15.43 -12.16 -29.15
N VAL A 33 16.70 -11.73 -29.12
CA VAL A 33 17.43 -11.32 -27.89
C VAL A 33 18.05 -9.91 -28.04
N ASP A 34 17.45 -9.04 -28.85
CA ASP A 34 17.85 -7.62 -28.91
C ASP A 34 17.12 -6.84 -27.79
N CYS A 35 17.58 -7.06 -26.55
CA CYS A 35 17.16 -6.34 -25.34
C CYS A 35 17.98 -5.04 -25.24
N SER A 36 17.73 -4.10 -26.16
CA SER A 36 18.35 -2.79 -26.09
C SER A 36 17.53 -1.86 -25.19
N PRO A 37 18.15 -0.97 -24.37
CA PRO A 37 17.42 -0.02 -23.52
C PRO A 37 16.40 0.85 -24.25
N LYS A 38 16.62 1.08 -25.56
CA LYS A 38 15.69 1.81 -26.43
C LYS A 38 14.40 1.05 -26.69
N ARG A 39 14.47 -0.27 -26.83
CA ARG A 39 13.30 -1.14 -27.03
C ARG A 39 12.49 -1.23 -25.74
N GLU A 40 13.16 -1.40 -24.60
CA GLU A 40 12.52 -1.44 -23.28
C GLU A 40 11.77 -0.14 -22.94
N LEU A 41 12.34 1.03 -23.27
CA LEU A 41 11.64 2.31 -23.11
C LEU A 41 10.41 2.40 -24.03
N ALA A 42 10.52 1.97 -25.28
CA ALA A 42 9.40 2.01 -26.23
C ALA A 42 8.25 1.09 -25.79
N ASP A 43 8.57 -0.11 -25.31
CA ASP A 43 7.58 -1.06 -24.79
C ASP A 43 6.89 -0.49 -23.53
N LEU A 44 7.65 0.15 -22.62
CA LEU A 44 7.10 0.83 -21.45
C LEU A 44 6.22 2.03 -21.83
N GLN A 45 6.62 2.83 -22.82
CA GLN A 45 5.81 3.95 -23.34
C GLN A 45 4.48 3.46 -23.91
N GLN A 46 4.50 2.34 -24.64
CA GLN A 46 3.30 1.76 -25.22
C GLN A 46 2.37 1.21 -24.13
N ALA A 47 2.91 0.48 -23.15
CA ALA A 47 2.15 -0.03 -22.02
C ALA A 47 1.61 1.10 -21.13
N PHE A 48 2.33 2.22 -20.98
CA PHE A 48 1.82 3.37 -20.23
C PHE A 48 0.66 4.07 -20.95
N LYS A 49 0.74 4.23 -22.28
CA LYS A 49 -0.34 4.84 -23.07
C LYS A 49 -1.59 3.97 -23.05
N ASN A 50 -1.41 2.67 -23.24
CA ASN A 50 -2.47 1.66 -23.29
C ASN A 50 -2.13 0.54 -22.29
N PRO A 51 -2.48 0.71 -21.00
CA PRO A 51 -2.17 -0.29 -19.98
C PRO A 51 -2.81 -1.64 -20.33
N PRO A 52 -2.05 -2.74 -20.28
CA PRO A 52 -2.63 -4.07 -20.41
C PRO A 52 -3.68 -4.35 -19.33
N ASP A 53 -4.73 -5.10 -19.68
CA ASP A 53 -5.86 -5.40 -18.78
C ASP A 53 -5.42 -5.97 -17.43
N GLU A 54 -4.32 -6.75 -17.36
CA GLU A 54 -3.81 -7.35 -16.12
C GLU A 54 -3.41 -6.32 -15.04
N TYR A 55 -3.17 -5.06 -15.44
CA TYR A 55 -2.86 -3.96 -14.52
C TYR A 55 -4.10 -3.20 -14.05
N LEU A 56 -5.30 -3.50 -14.57
CA LEU A 56 -6.53 -2.96 -14.01
C LEU A 56 -6.73 -3.50 -12.58
N PRO A 57 -7.35 -2.72 -11.68
CA PRO A 57 -7.63 -3.15 -10.32
C PRO A 57 -8.39 -4.49 -10.26
N TRP A 58 -8.21 -5.18 -9.15
CA TRP A 58 -9.10 -6.26 -8.74
C TRP A 58 -10.34 -5.67 -8.07
N VAL A 59 -11.42 -6.44 -8.00
CA VAL A 59 -12.63 -6.02 -7.28
C VAL A 59 -13.22 -7.13 -6.45
N TYR A 60 -13.60 -6.83 -5.22
CA TYR A 60 -14.43 -7.73 -4.43
C TYR A 60 -15.84 -7.78 -4.98
N TRP A 61 -16.27 -9.00 -5.33
CA TRP A 61 -17.58 -9.31 -5.86
C TRP A 61 -18.37 -10.11 -4.82
N PHE A 62 -19.18 -9.37 -4.07
CA PHE A 62 -19.98 -9.81 -2.95
C PHE A 62 -21.20 -10.58 -3.46
N TRP A 63 -21.18 -11.89 -3.26
CA TRP A 63 -22.31 -12.77 -3.53
C TRP A 63 -23.23 -12.78 -2.31
N ASN A 64 -24.38 -12.15 -2.48
CA ASN A 64 -25.45 -12.05 -1.50
C ASN A 64 -26.81 -12.30 -2.20
N GLY A 65 -27.87 -12.47 -1.41
CA GLY A 65 -29.20 -12.74 -1.94
C GLY A 65 -29.27 -14.08 -2.69
N GLU A 66 -30.19 -14.17 -3.65
CA GLU A 66 -30.33 -15.35 -4.50
C GLU A 66 -29.33 -15.30 -5.66
N ILE A 67 -28.52 -16.35 -5.78
CA ILE A 67 -27.59 -16.49 -6.89
C ILE A 67 -28.36 -16.85 -8.16
N ASP A 68 -28.20 -16.04 -9.20
CA ASP A 68 -28.83 -16.24 -10.51
C ASP A 68 -27.77 -16.19 -11.61
N SER A 69 -27.67 -17.27 -12.38
CA SER A 69 -26.73 -17.42 -13.49
C SER A 69 -26.91 -16.33 -14.57
N ALA A 70 -28.11 -15.79 -14.77
CA ALA A 70 -28.33 -14.67 -15.68
C ALA A 70 -27.71 -13.37 -15.14
N LYS A 71 -27.81 -13.13 -13.82
CA LYS A 71 -27.15 -11.99 -13.16
C LYS A 71 -25.63 -12.13 -13.21
N ILE A 72 -25.09 -13.31 -12.90
CA ILE A 72 -23.65 -13.62 -13.00
C ILE A 72 -23.13 -13.25 -14.38
N ARG A 73 -23.79 -13.73 -15.44
CA ARG A 73 -23.38 -13.44 -16.81
C ARG A 73 -23.43 -11.96 -17.13
N PHE A 74 -24.55 -11.32 -16.88
CA PHE A 74 -24.71 -9.88 -17.13
C PHE A 74 -23.64 -9.06 -16.41
N GLN A 75 -23.36 -9.38 -15.15
CA GLN A 75 -22.40 -8.62 -14.35
C GLN A 75 -20.96 -8.80 -14.83
N LEU A 76 -20.53 -10.02 -15.17
CA LEU A 76 -19.20 -10.26 -15.73
C LEU A 76 -19.02 -9.62 -17.12
N GLU A 77 -20.05 -9.69 -17.96
CA GLU A 77 -20.07 -8.99 -19.27
C GLU A 77 -19.99 -7.47 -19.08
N GLU A 78 -20.71 -6.92 -18.10
CA GLU A 78 -20.70 -5.50 -17.79
C GLU A 78 -19.34 -5.03 -17.23
N MET A 79 -18.72 -5.80 -16.33
CA MET A 79 -17.37 -5.56 -15.82
C MET A 79 -16.31 -5.59 -16.92
N LYS A 80 -16.43 -6.52 -17.88
CA LYS A 80 -15.52 -6.55 -19.03
C LYS A 80 -15.78 -5.37 -19.97
N ARG A 81 -17.04 -5.05 -20.24
CA ARG A 81 -17.46 -3.97 -21.15
C ARG A 81 -17.03 -2.59 -20.62
N SER A 82 -17.09 -2.37 -19.31
CA SER A 82 -16.65 -1.11 -18.69
C SER A 82 -15.13 -0.95 -18.70
N HIS A 83 -14.37 -2.03 -18.84
CA HIS A 83 -12.90 -2.05 -18.80
C HIS A 83 -12.38 -1.39 -17.51
N THR A 84 -12.97 -1.78 -16.37
CA THR A 84 -12.62 -1.23 -15.05
C THR A 84 -11.84 -2.20 -14.17
N VAL A 85 -11.89 -3.50 -14.48
CA VAL A 85 -11.34 -4.55 -13.61
C VAL A 85 -10.67 -5.66 -14.41
N SER A 86 -9.65 -6.28 -13.81
CA SER A 86 -8.93 -7.43 -14.40
C SER A 86 -9.36 -8.77 -13.81
N THR A 87 -9.67 -8.77 -12.52
CA THR A 87 -9.96 -9.95 -11.70
C THR A 87 -11.09 -9.65 -10.74
N VAL A 88 -12.01 -10.61 -10.58
CA VAL A 88 -13.06 -10.56 -9.57
C VAL A 88 -12.69 -11.46 -8.41
N VAL A 89 -12.73 -10.92 -7.20
CA VAL A 89 -12.56 -11.67 -5.95
C VAL A 89 -13.94 -12.14 -5.52
N LEU A 90 -14.23 -13.42 -5.74
CA LEU A 90 -15.55 -13.99 -5.47
C LEU A 90 -15.70 -14.25 -3.97
N LEU A 91 -16.54 -13.46 -3.32
CA LEU A 91 -16.72 -13.42 -1.88
C LEU A 91 -18.16 -13.81 -1.50
N ALA A 92 -18.31 -14.81 -0.64
CA ALA A 92 -19.60 -15.12 -0.03
C ALA A 92 -19.92 -14.10 1.06
N TRP A 93 -21.10 -13.48 1.01
CA TRP A 93 -21.42 -12.35 1.89
C TRP A 93 -22.67 -12.55 2.75
N GLU A 94 -22.88 -11.62 3.69
CA GLU A 94 -24.07 -11.54 4.53
C GLU A 94 -25.35 -11.43 3.67
N GLY A 95 -26.37 -12.19 4.03
CA GLY A 95 -27.65 -12.25 3.30
C GLY A 95 -27.64 -13.18 2.09
N LEU A 96 -26.59 -13.98 1.87
CA LEU A 96 -26.58 -15.06 0.88
C LEU A 96 -27.70 -16.08 1.14
N ALA A 97 -28.51 -16.38 0.13
CA ALA A 97 -29.62 -17.33 0.22
C ALA A 97 -29.18 -18.78 -0.04
N THR A 98 -28.17 -18.97 -0.89
CA THR A 98 -27.58 -20.28 -1.17
C THR A 98 -26.65 -20.68 -0.02
N GLU A 99 -26.75 -21.90 0.49
CA GLU A 99 -25.86 -22.39 1.54
C GLU A 99 -24.40 -22.39 1.05
N TYR A 100 -23.51 -21.71 1.77
CA TYR A 100 -22.09 -21.63 1.44
C TYR A 100 -21.46 -23.03 1.40
N LEU A 101 -20.63 -23.30 0.39
CA LEU A 101 -20.01 -24.61 0.11
C LEU A 101 -21.00 -25.78 -0.12
N SER A 102 -22.27 -25.50 -0.41
CA SER A 102 -23.20 -26.51 -0.95
C SER A 102 -22.84 -26.91 -2.39
N ASP A 103 -23.40 -28.01 -2.89
CA ASP A 103 -23.21 -28.38 -4.30
C ASP A 103 -23.78 -27.30 -5.25
N GLU A 104 -24.87 -26.63 -4.88
CA GLU A 104 -25.43 -25.50 -5.64
C GLU A 104 -24.48 -24.31 -5.68
N TRP A 105 -23.80 -23.99 -4.57
CA TRP A 105 -22.75 -22.97 -4.52
C TRP A 105 -21.63 -23.28 -5.53
N PHE A 106 -21.10 -24.50 -5.52
CA PHE A 106 -20.03 -24.90 -6.43
C PHE A 106 -20.47 -24.89 -7.91
N ASP A 107 -21.71 -25.28 -8.21
CA ASP A 107 -22.26 -25.22 -9.57
C ASP A 107 -22.32 -23.77 -10.08
N GLN A 108 -22.69 -22.82 -9.22
CA GLN A 108 -22.72 -21.40 -9.59
C GLN A 108 -21.31 -20.80 -9.73
N VAL A 109 -20.38 -21.14 -8.84
CA VAL A 109 -18.97 -20.69 -8.97
C VAL A 109 -18.35 -21.26 -10.25
N LYS A 110 -18.64 -22.52 -10.59
CA LYS A 110 -18.21 -23.13 -11.85
C LYS A 110 -18.80 -22.40 -13.06
N TYR A 111 -20.08 -22.07 -13.03
CA TYR A 111 -20.72 -21.27 -14.08
C TYR A 111 -20.08 -19.86 -14.20
N ALA A 112 -19.75 -19.21 -13.08
CA ALA A 112 -19.01 -17.95 -13.10
C ALA A 112 -17.63 -18.10 -13.74
N CYS A 113 -16.91 -19.21 -13.49
CA CYS A 113 -15.64 -19.53 -14.14
C CYS A 113 -15.80 -19.73 -15.66
N ASP A 114 -16.87 -20.40 -16.11
CA ASP A 114 -17.18 -20.53 -17.54
C ASP A 114 -17.35 -19.18 -18.21
N VAL A 115 -18.17 -18.30 -17.62
CA VAL A 115 -18.39 -16.96 -18.16
C VAL A 115 -17.11 -16.12 -18.12
N ALA A 116 -16.37 -16.14 -17.00
CA ALA A 116 -15.12 -15.39 -16.85
C ALA A 116 -14.11 -15.78 -17.94
N LYS A 117 -14.01 -17.08 -18.25
CA LYS A 117 -13.20 -17.58 -19.37
C LYS A 117 -13.66 -17.06 -20.72
N GLU A 118 -14.98 -17.03 -20.97
CA GLU A 118 -15.56 -16.53 -22.23
C GLU A 118 -15.27 -15.03 -22.43
N VAL A 119 -15.40 -14.22 -21.37
CA VAL A 119 -15.23 -12.75 -21.46
C VAL A 119 -13.78 -12.30 -21.26
N GLY A 120 -12.89 -13.18 -20.80
CA GLY A 120 -11.48 -12.88 -20.55
C GLY A 120 -11.26 -12.07 -19.28
N LEU A 121 -11.88 -12.50 -18.17
CA LEU A 121 -11.62 -12.05 -16.80
C LEU A 121 -11.04 -13.21 -15.98
N ASN A 122 -10.26 -12.88 -14.95
CA ASN A 122 -9.78 -13.85 -13.97
C ASN A 122 -10.66 -13.85 -12.72
N ILE A 123 -10.56 -14.93 -11.95
CA ILE A 123 -11.20 -15.09 -10.65
C ILE A 123 -10.12 -15.31 -9.59
N CYS A 124 -10.22 -14.55 -8.50
CA CYS A 124 -9.60 -14.86 -7.23
C CYS A 124 -10.69 -15.46 -6.34
N LEU A 125 -10.44 -16.60 -5.72
CA LEU A 125 -11.37 -17.17 -4.74
C LEU A 125 -11.15 -16.51 -3.40
N TYR A 126 -12.22 -16.08 -2.73
CA TYR A 126 -12.17 -15.72 -1.32
C TYR A 126 -12.47 -16.96 -0.49
N ASP A 127 -11.56 -17.31 0.42
CA ASP A 127 -11.58 -18.60 1.13
C ASP A 127 -12.51 -18.64 2.36
N GLU A 128 -13.44 -17.70 2.48
CA GLU A 128 -14.31 -17.61 3.65
C GLU A 128 -15.71 -17.06 3.33
N TRP A 129 -16.67 -17.30 4.24
CA TRP A 129 -17.94 -16.58 4.30
C TRP A 129 -17.81 -15.37 5.23
N CYS A 130 -18.00 -14.17 4.66
CA CYS A 130 -17.57 -12.91 5.26
C CYS A 130 -16.08 -13.01 5.62
N TRP A 131 -15.65 -12.53 6.78
CA TRP A 131 -14.26 -12.55 7.25
C TRP A 131 -14.26 -12.69 8.78
N PRO A 132 -13.13 -13.01 9.44
CA PRO A 132 -11.81 -13.36 8.91
C PRO A 132 -11.68 -14.85 8.53
N SER A 133 -10.71 -15.21 7.71
CA SER A 133 -10.52 -16.58 7.22
C SER A 133 -10.21 -17.61 8.31
N GLY A 134 -10.65 -18.85 8.09
CA GLY A 134 -10.26 -20.04 8.87
C GLY A 134 -11.41 -20.84 9.46
N HIS A 135 -12.65 -20.35 9.39
CA HIS A 135 -13.84 -21.01 9.95
C HIS A 135 -14.74 -21.71 8.92
N ALA A 136 -14.60 -21.42 7.62
CA ALA A 136 -15.38 -21.95 6.51
C ALA A 136 -16.91 -21.85 6.74
N GLY A 137 -17.42 -20.64 6.99
CA GLY A 137 -18.83 -20.38 7.35
C GLY A 137 -19.25 -21.01 8.68
N GLY A 138 -18.28 -21.42 9.50
CA GLY A 138 -18.43 -22.10 10.78
C GLY A 138 -18.65 -23.60 10.70
N ILE A 139 -18.52 -24.18 9.50
CA ILE A 139 -18.51 -25.64 9.30
C ILE A 139 -17.39 -26.27 10.13
N MET A 140 -16.24 -25.58 10.26
CA MET A 140 -15.11 -26.03 11.08
C MET A 140 -15.54 -26.41 12.50
N LEU A 141 -16.10 -25.48 13.28
CA LEU A 141 -16.47 -25.77 14.67
C LEU A 141 -17.75 -26.59 14.82
N LYS A 142 -18.59 -26.65 13.79
CA LYS A 142 -19.74 -27.57 13.78
C LYS A 142 -19.28 -29.03 13.70
N ASN A 143 -18.24 -29.30 12.90
CA ASN A 143 -17.68 -30.65 12.74
C ASN A 143 -16.63 -30.97 13.80
N HIS A 144 -15.87 -29.96 14.23
CA HIS A 144 -14.70 -30.05 15.11
C HIS A 144 -14.76 -29.03 16.26
N PRO A 145 -15.73 -29.15 17.19
CA PRO A 145 -15.86 -28.20 18.31
C PRO A 145 -14.60 -28.13 19.20
N GLU A 146 -13.77 -29.17 19.20
CA GLU A 146 -12.48 -29.22 19.89
C GLU A 146 -11.44 -28.22 19.35
N LEU A 147 -11.57 -27.80 18.09
CA LEU A 147 -10.69 -26.83 17.42
C LEU A 147 -11.06 -25.38 17.73
N ARG A 148 -12.00 -25.13 18.65
CA ARG A 148 -12.26 -23.77 19.15
C ARG A 148 -10.97 -23.18 19.73
N SER A 149 -10.72 -21.92 19.39
CA SER A 149 -9.65 -21.11 19.98
C SER A 149 -9.64 -21.22 21.50
N LYS A 150 -8.46 -21.18 22.09
CA LYS A 150 -8.28 -21.22 23.54
C LYS A 150 -7.35 -20.08 23.93
N CYS A 151 -7.51 -19.62 25.16
CA CYS A 151 -6.65 -18.60 25.72
C CYS A 151 -6.22 -19.00 27.12
N LEU A 152 -5.08 -18.46 27.55
CA LEU A 152 -4.60 -18.59 28.91
C LEU A 152 -4.97 -17.31 29.67
N PHE A 153 -5.62 -17.47 30.82
CA PHE A 153 -6.12 -16.37 31.65
C PHE A 153 -5.44 -16.37 33.03
N GLU A 154 -5.10 -15.19 33.53
CA GLU A 154 -4.59 -14.99 34.89
C GLU A 154 -5.74 -14.66 35.87
N SER A 155 -5.82 -15.38 36.98
CA SER A 155 -6.71 -15.03 38.10
C SER A 155 -5.92 -14.75 39.38
N CYS A 156 -6.32 -13.71 40.11
CA CYS A 156 -5.62 -13.25 41.30
C CYS A 156 -6.52 -13.24 42.54
N LEU A 157 -6.05 -13.84 43.63
CA LEU A 157 -6.73 -13.88 44.93
C LEU A 157 -5.81 -13.32 46.03
N ARG A 158 -6.28 -12.33 46.79
CA ARG A 158 -5.57 -11.84 47.98
C ARG A 158 -5.93 -12.68 49.22
N ILE A 159 -4.92 -13.06 49.99
CA ILE A 159 -5.05 -13.81 51.24
C ILE A 159 -4.07 -13.26 52.29
N THR A 160 -4.46 -13.27 53.56
CA THR A 160 -3.63 -12.77 54.66
C THR A 160 -3.28 -13.92 55.59
N GLY A 161 -1.99 -14.25 55.69
CA GLY A 161 -1.50 -15.26 56.61
C GLY A 161 -1.21 -14.72 58.03
N PRO A 162 -1.02 -15.61 59.02
CA PRO A 162 -0.97 -17.05 58.87
C PRO A 162 -2.35 -17.65 58.63
N ASP A 163 -2.47 -18.42 57.55
CA ASP A 163 -3.72 -19.08 57.15
C ASP A 163 -3.40 -20.38 56.40
N ARG A 164 -4.41 -21.17 56.05
CA ARG A 164 -4.26 -22.35 55.21
C ARG A 164 -5.00 -22.15 53.90
N PHE A 165 -4.26 -22.12 52.80
CA PHE A 165 -4.81 -22.04 51.47
C PHE A 165 -5.04 -23.47 50.95
N THR A 166 -6.28 -23.76 50.55
CA THR A 166 -6.62 -25.00 49.86
C THR A 166 -7.33 -24.66 48.55
N MET A 167 -6.81 -25.17 47.45
CA MET A 167 -7.43 -25.07 46.13
C MET A 167 -7.71 -26.49 45.65
N ILE A 168 -8.97 -26.79 45.35
CA ILE A 168 -9.34 -27.98 44.61
C ILE A 168 -9.10 -27.68 43.13
N VAL A 169 -8.39 -28.58 42.48
CA VAL A 169 -8.00 -28.52 41.07
C VAL A 169 -8.95 -29.46 40.32
N ASP A 170 -10.21 -29.06 40.18
CA ASP A 170 -11.22 -29.84 39.43
C ASP A 170 -10.98 -29.75 37.91
N GLU A 171 -10.42 -28.62 37.46
CA GLU A 171 -9.83 -28.41 36.13
C GLU A 171 -8.36 -28.02 36.34
N ASP A 172 -7.41 -28.66 35.65
CA ASP A 172 -5.98 -28.45 35.89
C ASP A 172 -5.56 -27.01 35.57
N PRO A 173 -5.24 -26.14 36.57
CA PRO A 173 -4.60 -24.87 36.27
C PRO A 173 -3.24 -25.20 35.67
N VAL A 174 -2.87 -24.42 34.66
CA VAL A 174 -1.59 -24.55 33.99
C VAL A 174 -0.45 -24.26 34.98
N ALA A 175 -0.62 -23.24 35.83
CA ALA A 175 0.30 -22.95 36.92
C ALA A 175 -0.39 -22.21 38.07
N VAL A 176 0.18 -22.30 39.28
CA VAL A 176 -0.24 -21.54 40.45
C VAL A 176 0.99 -21.01 41.19
N PHE A 177 0.94 -19.75 41.60
CA PHE A 177 2.01 -19.04 42.29
C PHE A 177 1.48 -18.29 43.51
N ALA A 178 2.33 -18.03 44.49
CA ALA A 178 2.08 -17.12 45.59
C ALA A 178 3.13 -16.02 45.61
N VAL A 179 2.70 -14.77 45.64
CA VAL A 179 3.54 -13.57 45.65
C VAL A 179 3.25 -12.77 46.91
N PRO A 180 4.25 -12.43 47.75
CA PRO A 180 3.99 -11.61 48.93
C PRO A 180 3.62 -10.18 48.52
N VAL A 181 2.72 -9.56 49.27
CA VAL A 181 2.32 -8.16 49.07
C VAL A 181 2.99 -7.31 50.14
N VAL A 182 3.74 -6.29 49.71
CA VAL A 182 4.43 -5.34 50.59
C VAL A 182 4.03 -3.92 50.21
N ASN A 183 3.57 -3.15 51.18
CA ASN A 183 3.09 -1.77 50.99
C ASN A 183 2.01 -1.66 49.88
N GLY A 184 1.17 -2.68 49.75
CA GLY A 184 0.09 -2.74 48.77
C GLY A 184 0.48 -3.32 47.39
N ASN A 185 1.77 -3.54 47.13
CA ASN A 185 2.29 -4.02 45.84
C ASN A 185 2.81 -5.46 45.93
N ALA A 186 2.59 -6.26 44.87
CA ALA A 186 3.13 -7.60 44.75
C ALA A 186 4.66 -7.56 44.57
N ASP A 187 5.40 -8.32 45.38
CA ASP A 187 6.85 -8.43 45.31
C ASP A 187 7.27 -9.76 44.65
N PHE A 188 7.34 -9.72 43.32
CA PHE A 188 7.65 -10.89 42.50
C PHE A 188 9.07 -11.45 42.70
N ASN A 189 9.99 -10.72 43.36
CA ASN A 189 11.32 -11.26 43.72
C ASN A 189 11.23 -12.42 44.72
N ARG A 190 10.10 -12.54 45.42
CA ARG A 190 9.83 -13.58 46.42
C ARG A 190 8.67 -14.48 46.00
N ILE A 191 8.45 -14.63 44.70
CA ILE A 191 7.43 -15.53 44.15
C ILE A 191 7.70 -16.99 44.53
N ILE A 192 6.65 -17.70 44.90
CA ILE A 192 6.67 -19.13 45.24
C ILE A 192 5.82 -19.86 44.21
N ASN A 193 6.42 -20.80 43.49
CA ASN A 193 5.70 -21.67 42.58
C ASN A 193 4.94 -22.75 43.38
N LEU A 194 3.62 -22.57 43.52
CA LEU A 194 2.71 -23.48 44.21
C LEU A 194 2.32 -24.70 43.36
N TYR A 195 2.48 -24.63 42.03
CA TYR A 195 2.20 -25.74 41.12
C TYR A 195 2.95 -27.03 41.52
N LYS A 196 4.17 -26.88 42.06
CA LYS A 196 5.00 -27.99 42.56
C LYS A 196 4.39 -28.73 43.77
N TYR A 197 3.38 -28.16 44.42
CA TYR A 197 2.72 -28.71 45.61
C TYR A 197 1.39 -29.40 45.31
N ILE A 198 0.97 -29.49 44.04
CA ILE A 198 -0.23 -30.22 43.65
C ILE A 198 -0.09 -31.70 44.05
N LYS A 199 -1.00 -32.19 44.88
CA LYS A 199 -1.13 -33.60 45.25
C LYS A 199 -2.61 -33.97 45.23
N TYR A 200 -2.95 -35.09 44.58
CA TYR A 200 -4.32 -35.61 44.52
C TYR A 200 -5.35 -34.54 44.11
N HIS A 201 -5.10 -33.80 43.01
CA HIS A 201 -5.97 -32.72 42.53
C HIS A 201 -6.26 -31.60 43.55
N SER A 202 -5.32 -31.34 44.46
CA SER A 202 -5.41 -30.17 45.36
C SER A 202 -4.06 -29.57 45.68
N ILE A 203 -4.06 -28.26 45.88
CA ILE A 203 -2.95 -27.52 46.49
C ILE A 203 -3.34 -27.28 47.93
N ASP A 204 -2.48 -27.68 48.86
CA ASP A 204 -2.61 -27.42 50.29
C ASP A 204 -1.33 -26.74 50.78
N TRP A 205 -1.44 -25.45 51.08
CA TRP A 205 -0.29 -24.60 51.40
C TRP A 205 -0.54 -23.79 52.67
N SER A 206 0.44 -23.80 53.57
CA SER A 206 0.43 -22.96 54.77
C SER A 206 0.91 -21.56 54.41
N VAL A 207 -0.01 -20.60 54.38
CA VAL A 207 0.26 -19.20 54.02
C VAL A 207 1.09 -18.56 55.13
N PRO A 208 2.31 -18.07 54.85
CA PRO A 208 3.12 -17.39 55.86
C PRO A 208 2.48 -16.08 56.31
N LYS A 209 2.88 -15.58 57.49
CA LYS A 209 2.40 -14.28 58.00
C LYS A 209 2.63 -13.14 56.98
N GLY A 210 1.60 -12.33 56.77
CA GLY A 210 1.62 -11.20 55.83
C GLY A 210 0.53 -11.31 54.77
N GLU A 211 0.41 -10.30 53.92
CA GLU A 211 -0.49 -10.37 52.76
C GLU A 211 0.21 -11.09 51.60
N TRP A 212 -0.55 -11.91 50.89
CA TRP A 212 -0.12 -12.68 49.74
C TRP A 212 -1.16 -12.57 48.63
N GLN A 213 -0.68 -12.64 47.39
CA GLN A 213 -1.48 -12.77 46.20
C GLN A 213 -1.23 -14.16 45.62
N ILE A 214 -2.28 -14.97 45.54
CA ILE A 214 -2.28 -16.24 44.82
C ILE A 214 -2.64 -15.94 43.38
N ILE A 215 -1.77 -16.33 42.46
CA ILE A 215 -1.94 -16.15 41.02
C ILE A 215 -2.13 -17.53 40.41
N SER A 216 -3.21 -17.76 39.67
CA SER A 216 -3.43 -19.00 38.93
C SER A 216 -3.66 -18.72 37.45
N TYR A 217 -3.07 -19.58 36.61
CA TYR A 217 -3.22 -19.54 35.16
C TYR A 217 -4.09 -20.70 34.71
N GLN A 218 -5.12 -20.41 33.91
CA GLN A 218 -6.10 -21.40 33.48
C GLN A 218 -6.34 -21.28 31.98
N ILE A 219 -6.46 -22.41 31.30
CA ILE A 219 -6.92 -22.44 29.91
C ILE A 219 -8.42 -22.22 29.93
N LYS A 220 -8.89 -21.25 29.14
CA LYS A 220 -10.30 -21.01 28.91
C LYS A 220 -10.60 -21.13 27.42
N PRO A 221 -11.80 -21.58 27.03
CA PRO A 221 -12.27 -21.41 25.67
C PRO A 221 -12.22 -19.93 25.28
N GLY A 222 -11.70 -19.64 24.09
CA GLY A 222 -11.65 -18.28 23.54
C GLY A 222 -13.06 -17.79 23.24
N GLU A 223 -13.39 -16.57 23.66
CA GLU A 223 -14.69 -15.93 23.39
C GLU A 223 -14.73 -15.15 22.07
N PHE A 224 -13.66 -15.26 21.28
CA PHE A 224 -13.46 -14.64 19.97
C PHE A 224 -14.48 -15.15 18.95
N ARG A 225 -14.96 -14.26 18.08
CA ARG A 225 -15.99 -14.55 17.07
C ARG A 225 -15.66 -13.79 15.77
N PRO A 226 -15.75 -14.46 14.61
CA PRO A 226 -15.75 -13.78 13.32
C PRO A 226 -16.79 -12.67 13.22
N VAL A 227 -16.57 -11.74 12.31
CA VAL A 227 -17.56 -10.69 12.01
C VAL A 227 -18.80 -11.35 11.42
N PHE A 228 -19.97 -10.82 11.78
CA PHE A 228 -21.27 -11.33 11.31
C PHE A 228 -21.57 -12.80 11.67
N SER A 229 -20.79 -13.42 12.56
CA SER A 229 -21.04 -14.77 13.08
C SER A 229 -21.28 -14.76 14.58
N ASP A 230 -22.24 -15.58 15.03
CA ASP A 230 -22.44 -15.87 16.46
C ASP A 230 -21.62 -17.08 16.92
N MET A 231 -20.91 -17.74 16.01
CA MET A 231 -20.00 -18.85 16.33
C MET A 231 -18.63 -18.35 16.80
N TYR A 232 -17.94 -19.19 17.55
CA TYR A 232 -16.59 -18.91 18.03
C TYR A 232 -15.54 -19.05 16.92
N TYR A 233 -14.36 -18.48 17.14
CA TYR A 233 -13.24 -18.61 16.21
C TYR A 233 -12.39 -19.85 16.49
N VAL A 234 -11.70 -20.33 15.45
CA VAL A 234 -10.85 -21.53 15.46
C VAL A 234 -9.47 -21.24 16.06
N ASP A 235 -8.78 -22.28 16.53
CA ASP A 235 -7.41 -22.22 17.04
C ASP A 235 -6.39 -22.30 15.88
N LEU A 236 -6.05 -21.17 15.26
CA LEU A 236 -5.09 -21.14 14.14
C LEU A 236 -3.67 -21.65 14.51
N LEU A 237 -3.37 -21.82 15.79
CA LEU A 237 -2.11 -22.41 16.25
C LEU A 237 -2.12 -23.94 16.20
N ASP A 238 -3.30 -24.58 16.13
CA ASP A 238 -3.44 -26.03 16.00
C ASP A 238 -3.25 -26.45 14.53
N PRO A 239 -2.24 -27.29 14.21
CA PRO A 239 -1.94 -27.68 12.83
C PRO A 239 -3.07 -28.45 12.15
N ILE A 240 -4.02 -29.02 12.91
CA ILE A 240 -5.20 -29.70 12.35
C ILE A 240 -6.13 -28.69 11.67
N VAL A 241 -6.15 -27.44 12.11
CA VAL A 241 -7.08 -26.42 11.59
C VAL A 241 -6.87 -26.17 10.10
N ALA A 242 -5.64 -25.94 9.63
CA ALA A 242 -5.43 -25.73 8.20
C ALA A 242 -5.67 -26.99 7.39
N GLU A 243 -5.32 -28.17 7.91
CA GLU A 243 -5.60 -29.44 7.22
C GLU A 243 -7.10 -29.61 6.97
N GLU A 244 -7.94 -29.43 7.99
CA GLU A 244 -9.39 -29.56 7.87
C GLU A 244 -10.01 -28.39 7.08
N PHE A 245 -9.50 -27.17 7.24
CA PHE A 245 -9.96 -26.01 6.47
C PHE A 245 -9.69 -26.18 4.97
N ILE A 246 -8.50 -26.65 4.59
CA ILE A 246 -8.17 -26.98 3.20
C ILE A 246 -9.12 -28.07 2.68
N LYS A 247 -9.36 -29.15 3.43
CA LYS A 247 -10.26 -30.23 3.02
C LYS A 247 -11.70 -29.76 2.82
N ILE A 248 -12.23 -28.96 3.76
CA ILE A 248 -13.62 -28.48 3.73
C ILE A 248 -13.81 -27.45 2.62
N ASN A 249 -12.77 -26.68 2.28
CA ASN A 249 -12.91 -25.51 1.43
C ASN A 249 -12.07 -25.59 0.14
N HIS A 250 -10.75 -25.41 0.26
CA HIS A 250 -9.82 -25.31 -0.87
C HIS A 250 -9.88 -26.54 -1.79
N GLU A 251 -9.75 -27.73 -1.22
CA GLU A 251 -9.78 -29.00 -1.94
C GLU A 251 -11.14 -29.23 -2.61
N ARG A 252 -12.24 -28.81 -1.95
CA ARG A 252 -13.58 -28.89 -2.52
C ARG A 252 -13.76 -28.05 -3.77
N TYR A 253 -13.20 -26.83 -3.81
CA TYR A 253 -13.16 -26.06 -5.06
C TYR A 253 -12.36 -26.81 -6.12
N TYR A 254 -11.17 -27.30 -5.80
CA TYR A 254 -10.34 -28.02 -6.76
C TYR A 254 -10.99 -29.29 -7.30
N GLU A 255 -11.63 -30.11 -6.46
CA GLU A 255 -12.34 -31.34 -6.85
C GLU A 255 -13.49 -31.06 -7.85
N LYS A 256 -14.21 -29.95 -7.65
CA LYS A 256 -15.40 -29.61 -8.45
C LYS A 256 -15.06 -28.95 -9.78
N MET A 257 -13.94 -28.24 -9.85
CA MET A 257 -13.60 -27.42 -11.02
C MET A 257 -12.08 -27.34 -11.29
N PRO A 258 -11.36 -28.49 -11.37
CA PRO A 258 -9.90 -28.50 -11.51
C PRO A 258 -9.41 -27.87 -12.82
N GLU A 259 -10.25 -27.85 -13.85
CA GLU A 259 -9.93 -27.32 -15.17
C GLU A 259 -9.71 -25.79 -15.22
N TYR A 260 -10.10 -25.04 -14.18
CA TYR A 260 -9.94 -23.59 -14.13
C TYR A 260 -8.72 -23.12 -13.31
N PHE A 261 -8.15 -23.99 -12.48
CA PHE A 261 -6.98 -23.67 -11.65
C PHE A 261 -5.73 -23.43 -12.50
N GLY A 262 -5.04 -22.33 -12.22
CA GLY A 262 -3.85 -21.90 -12.96
C GLY A 262 -4.15 -21.28 -14.34
N ASN A 263 -5.42 -21.07 -14.67
CA ASN A 263 -5.84 -20.28 -15.83
C ASN A 263 -6.84 -19.17 -15.45
N VAL A 264 -8.11 -19.50 -15.23
CA VAL A 264 -9.16 -18.56 -14.86
C VAL A 264 -9.12 -18.27 -13.38
N ILE A 265 -8.99 -19.32 -12.55
CA ILE A 265 -8.70 -19.17 -11.13
C ILE A 265 -7.19 -19.00 -11.00
N SER A 266 -6.76 -17.76 -10.76
CA SER A 266 -5.35 -17.38 -10.67
C SER A 266 -4.81 -17.42 -9.25
N SER A 267 -5.70 -17.25 -8.27
CA SER A 267 -5.33 -17.04 -6.88
C SER A 267 -6.46 -17.36 -5.91
N ILE A 268 -6.07 -17.49 -4.64
CA ILE A 268 -6.96 -17.51 -3.48
C ILE A 268 -6.47 -16.46 -2.49
N ILE A 269 -7.40 -15.83 -1.77
CA ILE A 269 -7.12 -14.86 -0.72
C ILE A 269 -7.53 -15.44 0.63
N THR A 270 -6.68 -15.23 1.62
CA THR A 270 -6.94 -15.50 3.03
C THR A 270 -6.84 -14.16 3.76
N ASP A 271 -7.96 -13.74 4.33
CA ASP A 271 -8.22 -12.36 4.73
C ASP A 271 -8.34 -12.25 6.25
N GLU A 272 -7.60 -11.30 6.78
CA GLU A 272 -7.37 -11.02 8.20
C GLU A 272 -7.21 -12.26 9.12
N PRO A 273 -6.45 -13.32 8.81
CA PRO A 273 -6.18 -14.35 9.81
C PRO A 273 -5.35 -13.77 10.97
N GLY A 274 -5.72 -14.12 12.20
CA GLY A 274 -5.02 -13.68 13.42
C GLY A 274 -5.35 -14.57 14.62
N VAL A 275 -4.44 -14.70 15.58
CA VAL A 275 -4.68 -15.57 16.75
C VAL A 275 -5.77 -15.04 17.70
N TYR A 276 -6.18 -13.78 17.54
CA TYR A 276 -7.32 -13.18 18.20
C TYR A 276 -8.19 -12.44 17.20
N GLN A 277 -9.49 -12.75 17.17
CA GLN A 277 -10.42 -12.08 16.27
C GLN A 277 -11.69 -11.67 17.02
N ASN A 278 -11.86 -10.36 17.25
CA ASN A 278 -13.10 -9.81 17.80
C ASN A 278 -13.29 -8.35 17.37
N LEU A 279 -14.11 -8.13 16.34
CA LEU A 279 -14.48 -6.79 15.90
C LEU A 279 -15.77 -6.28 16.58
N LYS A 280 -16.56 -7.16 17.21
CA LYS A 280 -17.86 -6.76 17.80
C LYS A 280 -17.70 -6.03 19.14
N TYR A 281 -16.55 -6.19 19.80
CA TYR A 281 -16.09 -5.39 20.93
C TYR A 281 -14.58 -5.24 20.80
N TRP A 282 -14.09 -4.02 20.61
CA TRP A 282 -12.67 -3.62 20.54
C TRP A 282 -11.92 -3.89 21.85
N GLY A 283 -11.88 -5.16 22.24
CA GLY A 283 -11.23 -5.66 23.41
C GLY A 283 -10.72 -7.06 23.09
N ILE A 284 -9.41 -7.16 22.88
CA ILE A 284 -8.66 -8.29 23.43
C ILE A 284 -9.22 -8.50 24.83
N SER A 285 -9.62 -9.72 25.21
CA SER A 285 -10.00 -9.95 26.60
C SER A 285 -8.80 -9.49 27.44
N PRO A 286 -8.89 -8.39 28.21
CA PRO A 286 -7.75 -7.55 28.59
C PRO A 286 -6.83 -8.20 29.64
N GLU A 287 -6.87 -9.52 29.75
CA GLU A 287 -6.17 -10.32 30.74
C GLU A 287 -5.79 -11.72 30.18
N THR A 288 -5.89 -11.95 28.86
CA THR A 288 -5.63 -13.28 28.24
C THR A 288 -4.52 -13.29 27.20
N ILE A 289 -3.79 -14.41 27.11
CA ILE A 289 -2.84 -14.68 26.03
C ILE A 289 -3.30 -15.86 25.14
N ALA A 290 -2.84 -15.95 23.89
CA ALA A 290 -3.18 -17.02 22.95
C ALA A 290 -2.62 -18.34 23.47
N TRP A 291 -3.38 -19.43 23.32
CA TRP A 291 -2.91 -20.72 23.82
C TRP A 291 -3.54 -21.86 23.05
N THR A 292 -2.75 -22.89 22.76
CA THR A 292 -3.25 -24.15 22.21
C THR A 292 -2.85 -25.30 23.15
N PRO A 293 -3.58 -26.43 23.23
CA PRO A 293 -3.31 -27.49 24.22
C PRO A 293 -1.86 -27.99 24.20
N ASN A 294 -1.25 -28.07 23.01
CA ASN A 294 0.13 -28.54 22.85
C ASN A 294 1.20 -27.42 23.00
N PHE A 295 0.80 -26.18 23.28
CA PHE A 295 1.71 -25.02 23.29
C PHE A 295 2.90 -25.22 24.23
N ARG A 296 2.69 -25.80 25.42
CA ARG A 296 3.78 -26.06 26.38
C ARG A 296 4.86 -26.99 25.80
N ASP A 297 4.43 -28.05 25.12
CA ASP A 297 5.35 -29.03 24.56
C ASP A 297 6.08 -28.44 23.36
N GLU A 298 5.38 -27.73 22.48
CA GLU A 298 5.97 -26.97 21.36
C GLU A 298 7.00 -25.95 21.84
N PHE A 299 6.63 -25.15 22.86
CA PHE A 299 7.53 -24.20 23.48
C PHE A 299 8.78 -24.89 24.02
N ARG A 300 8.63 -25.99 24.77
CA ARG A 300 9.77 -26.73 25.33
C ARG A 300 10.66 -27.30 24.22
N ASN A 301 10.07 -27.80 23.15
CA ASN A 301 10.81 -28.36 22.01
C ASN A 301 11.62 -27.27 21.28
N ARG A 302 11.09 -26.06 21.14
CA ARG A 302 11.73 -24.94 20.43
C ARG A 302 12.74 -24.20 21.32
N LYS A 303 12.38 -23.91 22.57
CA LYS A 303 13.14 -23.02 23.47
C LYS A 303 13.96 -23.76 24.54
N GLN A 304 13.82 -25.07 24.67
CA GLN A 304 14.62 -25.90 25.59
C GLN A 304 14.45 -25.58 27.08
N TYR A 305 13.34 -24.93 27.47
CA TYR A 305 12.91 -24.78 28.86
C TYR A 305 11.38 -24.83 28.98
N ASP A 306 10.88 -25.00 30.21
CA ASP A 306 9.45 -25.11 30.47
C ASP A 306 8.84 -23.75 30.83
N LEU A 307 7.99 -23.21 29.94
CA LEU A 307 7.33 -21.92 30.12
C LEU A 307 6.49 -21.84 31.40
N ILE A 308 5.96 -22.95 31.88
CA ILE A 308 5.03 -23.00 33.02
C ILE A 308 5.63 -22.37 34.27
N GLY A 309 6.93 -22.51 34.49
CA GLY A 309 7.62 -21.91 35.64
C GLY A 309 7.73 -20.38 35.58
N PHE A 310 7.49 -19.79 34.41
CA PHE A 310 7.79 -18.39 34.09
C PHE A 310 6.56 -17.60 33.60
N LEU A 311 5.36 -18.18 33.62
CA LEU A 311 4.13 -17.50 33.19
C LEU A 311 3.89 -16.11 33.79
N PRO A 312 4.24 -15.83 35.07
CA PRO A 312 4.11 -14.48 35.62
C PRO A 312 4.90 -13.42 34.87
N ALA A 313 5.98 -13.78 34.17
CA ALA A 313 6.76 -12.86 33.35
C ALA A 313 6.02 -12.37 32.10
N ILE A 314 4.92 -13.03 31.68
CA ILE A 314 4.11 -12.59 30.54
C ILE A 314 3.18 -11.43 30.94
N TRP A 315 2.58 -11.48 32.13
CA TRP A 315 1.70 -10.42 32.65
C TRP A 315 2.46 -9.32 33.38
N HIS A 316 3.43 -9.69 34.22
CA HIS A 316 4.12 -8.77 35.12
C HIS A 316 5.56 -8.56 34.67
N ASP A 317 6.12 -7.37 34.94
CA ASP A 317 7.54 -7.11 34.67
C ASP A 317 8.42 -7.66 35.80
N LEU A 318 9.13 -8.74 35.50
CA LEU A 318 10.11 -9.41 36.37
C LEU A 318 11.56 -9.03 36.03
N GLY A 319 11.78 -7.95 35.27
CA GLY A 319 13.09 -7.54 34.79
C GLY A 319 13.61 -8.44 33.67
N ALA A 320 14.89 -8.83 33.74
CA ALA A 320 15.57 -9.59 32.67
C ALA A 320 14.84 -10.89 32.26
N GLU A 321 14.14 -11.55 33.18
CA GLU A 321 13.34 -12.74 32.85
C GLU A 321 12.19 -12.44 31.89
N SER A 322 11.56 -11.26 32.00
CA SER A 322 10.44 -10.87 31.13
C SER A 322 10.88 -10.60 29.70
N ILE A 323 12.09 -10.05 29.52
CA ILE A 323 12.68 -9.84 28.20
C ILE A 323 12.75 -11.15 27.43
N ARG A 324 13.36 -12.17 28.05
CA ARG A 324 13.50 -13.50 27.43
C ARG A 324 12.15 -14.19 27.23
N VAL A 325 11.37 -14.29 28.30
CA VAL A 325 10.13 -15.10 28.28
C VAL A 325 9.10 -14.55 27.30
N ARG A 326 8.91 -13.22 27.23
CA ARG A 326 7.93 -12.64 26.29
C ARG A 326 8.40 -12.74 24.85
N ASN A 327 9.68 -12.49 24.56
CA ASN A 327 10.22 -12.68 23.22
C ASN A 327 10.10 -14.13 22.74
N ASP A 328 10.50 -15.08 23.58
CA ASP A 328 10.39 -16.50 23.26
C ASP A 328 8.93 -16.94 23.08
N TYR A 329 8.01 -16.43 23.90
CA TYR A 329 6.58 -16.73 23.78
C TYR A 329 6.01 -16.26 22.44
N TYR A 330 6.18 -14.98 22.09
CA TYR A 330 5.63 -14.44 20.84
C TYR A 330 6.34 -14.98 19.59
N GLU A 331 7.60 -15.37 19.69
CA GLU A 331 8.29 -16.09 18.61
C GLU A 331 7.68 -17.48 18.39
N VAL A 332 7.40 -18.24 19.47
CA VAL A 332 6.71 -19.54 19.34
C VAL A 332 5.28 -19.37 18.80
N VAL A 333 4.56 -18.30 19.19
CA VAL A 333 3.25 -17.97 18.59
C VAL A 333 3.38 -17.75 17.09
N ALA A 334 4.34 -16.93 16.65
CA ALA A 334 4.56 -16.63 15.24
C ALA A 334 4.94 -17.89 14.44
N GLU A 335 5.88 -18.69 14.94
CA GLU A 335 6.30 -19.93 14.30
C GLU A 335 5.17 -20.96 14.21
N LEU A 336 4.35 -21.10 15.26
CA LEU A 336 3.20 -21.99 15.24
C LEU A 336 2.13 -21.53 14.24
N LEU A 337 1.79 -20.24 14.22
CA LEU A 337 0.83 -19.72 13.24
C LEU A 337 1.32 -19.93 11.80
N GLN A 338 2.62 -19.74 11.58
CA GLN A 338 3.28 -19.97 10.30
C GLN A 338 3.22 -21.45 9.86
N ASP A 339 3.62 -22.36 10.74
CA ASP A 339 3.67 -23.80 10.48
C ASP A 339 2.26 -24.41 10.38
N SER A 340 1.31 -23.96 11.21
CA SER A 340 -0.02 -24.53 11.35
C SER A 340 -1.03 -23.96 10.35
N TYR A 341 -0.85 -22.74 9.85
CA TYR A 341 -1.85 -22.08 8.98
C TYR A 341 -1.28 -21.59 7.65
N PHE A 342 -0.34 -20.64 7.66
CA PHE A 342 0.09 -19.98 6.42
C PHE A 342 0.84 -20.89 5.45
N LYS A 343 1.78 -21.70 5.96
CA LYS A 343 2.58 -22.59 5.13
C LYS A 343 1.75 -23.69 4.46
N PRO A 344 0.83 -24.40 5.16
CA PRO A 344 -0.08 -25.35 4.51
C PRO A 344 -0.88 -24.74 3.35
N LEU A 345 -1.44 -23.54 3.54
CA LEU A 345 -2.18 -22.83 2.49
C LEU A 345 -1.25 -22.47 1.30
N HIS A 346 -0.03 -22.00 1.59
CA HIS A 346 0.97 -21.71 0.57
C HIS A 346 1.32 -22.95 -0.27
N ASP A 347 1.65 -24.05 0.42
CA ASP A 347 2.06 -25.30 -0.22
C ASP A 347 0.90 -25.87 -1.06
N TRP A 348 -0.33 -25.78 -0.58
CA TRP A 348 -1.52 -26.17 -1.33
C TRP A 348 -1.71 -25.30 -2.57
N ALA A 349 -1.68 -23.96 -2.45
CA ALA A 349 -1.84 -23.06 -3.59
C ALA A 349 -0.78 -23.33 -4.69
N LYS A 350 0.48 -23.51 -4.26
CA LYS A 350 1.60 -23.84 -5.15
C LYS A 350 1.41 -25.18 -5.85
N ALA A 351 0.94 -26.22 -5.14
CA ALA A 351 0.67 -27.53 -5.73
C ALA A 351 -0.42 -27.48 -6.83
N HIS A 352 -1.32 -26.50 -6.74
CA HIS A 352 -2.42 -26.29 -7.67
C HIS A 352 -2.17 -25.20 -8.72
N ASN A 353 -0.92 -24.71 -8.84
CA ASN A 353 -0.49 -23.67 -9.79
C ASN A 353 -1.27 -22.35 -9.68
N ILE A 354 -1.68 -21.98 -8.47
CA ILE A 354 -2.30 -20.68 -8.17
C ILE A 354 -1.48 -19.93 -7.12
N LYS A 355 -1.73 -18.62 -6.99
CA LYS A 355 -1.07 -17.78 -6.00
C LYS A 355 -1.93 -17.67 -4.72
N LEU A 356 -1.26 -17.56 -3.57
CA LEU A 356 -1.89 -17.21 -2.29
C LEU A 356 -1.66 -15.72 -2.03
N ASN A 357 -2.73 -14.98 -1.75
CA ASN A 357 -2.68 -13.64 -1.18
C ASN A 357 -3.01 -13.72 0.31
N ILE A 358 -2.13 -13.18 1.15
CA ILE A 358 -2.33 -13.08 2.60
C ILE A 358 -2.49 -11.61 2.95
N GLN A 359 -3.59 -11.27 3.62
CA GLN A 359 -3.83 -9.98 4.28
C GLN A 359 -3.90 -10.24 5.78
N PRO A 360 -2.79 -10.13 6.55
CA PRO A 360 -2.83 -10.38 7.98
C PRO A 360 -3.59 -9.27 8.70
N SER A 361 -4.26 -9.57 9.80
CA SER A 361 -5.04 -8.56 10.54
C SER A 361 -4.16 -7.51 11.25
N HIS A 362 -4.57 -6.25 11.25
CA HIS A 362 -4.00 -5.18 12.08
C HIS A 362 -2.50 -4.84 11.86
N GLU A 363 -2.07 -4.74 10.60
CA GLU A 363 -0.71 -4.33 10.24
C GLU A 363 -0.44 -2.81 10.38
N GLU A 364 -1.47 -2.00 10.66
CA GLU A 364 -1.38 -0.55 10.85
C GLU A 364 -0.62 -0.13 12.13
N GLU A 365 -0.57 -1.00 13.14
CA GLU A 365 0.00 -0.73 14.46
C GLU A 365 0.93 -1.86 14.91
N LEU A 366 2.16 -1.53 15.34
CA LEU A 366 3.14 -2.51 15.82
C LEU A 366 2.59 -3.36 16.98
N LYS A 367 1.79 -2.73 17.85
CA LYS A 367 1.18 -3.39 19.00
C LYS A 367 0.26 -4.52 18.56
N TYR A 368 -0.73 -4.23 17.71
CA TYR A 368 -1.71 -5.22 17.30
C TYR A 368 -1.10 -6.28 16.39
N SER A 369 -0.19 -5.92 15.49
CA SER A 369 0.49 -6.94 14.69
C SER A 369 1.30 -7.92 15.55
N THR A 370 1.93 -7.45 16.64
CA THR A 370 2.62 -8.34 17.60
C THR A 370 1.63 -9.26 18.31
N ILE A 371 0.44 -8.78 18.65
CA ILE A 371 -0.60 -9.56 19.34
C ILE A 371 -1.22 -10.61 18.39
N MET A 372 -1.51 -10.22 17.14
CA MET A 372 -2.27 -11.03 16.19
C MET A 372 -1.43 -12.05 15.43
N GLN A 373 -0.17 -11.72 15.10
CA GLN A 373 0.72 -12.61 14.35
C GLN A 373 1.96 -13.03 15.14
N GLY A 374 2.32 -12.33 16.21
CA GLY A 374 3.64 -12.45 16.85
C GLY A 374 4.75 -11.79 16.02
N ASP A 375 4.73 -11.99 14.70
CA ASP A 375 5.68 -11.45 13.73
C ASP A 375 5.04 -11.23 12.35
N TYR A 376 4.89 -9.98 11.92
CA TYR A 376 4.31 -9.64 10.60
C TYR A 376 5.07 -10.29 9.44
N PHE A 377 6.40 -10.19 9.43
CA PHE A 377 7.22 -10.69 8.31
C PHE A 377 7.14 -12.21 8.17
N SER A 378 6.99 -12.93 9.28
CA SER A 378 6.84 -14.39 9.28
C SER A 378 5.53 -14.84 8.63
N ALA A 379 4.43 -14.09 8.84
CA ALA A 379 3.17 -14.33 8.12
C ALA A 379 3.34 -14.07 6.61
N MET A 380 4.00 -12.96 6.26
CA MET A 380 4.15 -12.54 4.87
C MET A 380 5.13 -13.37 4.05
N GLU A 381 6.04 -14.14 4.66
CA GLU A 381 6.99 -15.02 3.98
C GLU A 381 6.31 -16.05 3.07
N TYR A 382 5.12 -16.52 3.47
CA TYR A 382 4.35 -17.53 2.73
C TYR A 382 3.33 -16.92 1.76
N SER A 383 3.34 -15.60 1.58
CA SER A 383 2.45 -14.91 0.67
C SER A 383 3.05 -14.81 -0.74
N HIS A 384 2.36 -15.37 -1.76
CA HIS A 384 2.80 -15.26 -3.16
C HIS A 384 2.49 -13.87 -3.74
N ILE A 385 1.40 -13.27 -3.28
CA ILE A 385 0.97 -11.89 -3.57
C ILE A 385 0.82 -11.21 -2.23
N GLN A 386 1.55 -10.13 -1.99
CA GLN A 386 1.46 -9.43 -0.71
C GLN A 386 0.15 -8.65 -0.65
N GLY A 387 -0.55 -8.74 0.48
CA GLY A 387 -1.77 -8.00 0.77
C GLY A 387 -1.54 -6.93 1.84
N ALA A 388 -2.35 -5.88 1.81
CA ALA A 388 -2.40 -4.82 2.80
C ALA A 388 -3.75 -4.13 2.73
N ASP A 389 -4.23 -3.55 3.82
CA ASP A 389 -5.56 -2.95 3.83
C ASP A 389 -5.55 -1.45 4.15
N ALA A 390 -6.31 -0.70 3.37
CA ALA A 390 -6.59 0.72 3.58
C ALA A 390 -8.10 0.92 3.50
N VAL A 391 -8.80 0.36 4.49
CA VAL A 391 -10.26 0.33 4.66
C VAL A 391 -10.71 1.20 5.85
N TYR A 392 -12.02 1.38 6.02
CA TYR A 392 -12.70 2.16 7.08
C TYR A 392 -12.52 3.69 7.03
N SER A 393 -11.37 4.21 6.60
CA SER A 393 -11.16 5.62 6.25
C SER A 393 -9.72 5.83 5.79
N TRP A 394 -9.44 6.98 5.14
CA TRP A 394 -8.06 7.36 4.83
C TRP A 394 -7.32 7.84 6.09
N ASN A 395 -6.40 7.03 6.61
CA ASN A 395 -5.45 7.43 7.65
C ASN A 395 -4.05 7.66 7.04
N PRO A 396 -3.65 8.90 6.76
CA PRO A 396 -2.37 9.17 6.11
C PRO A 396 -1.14 8.90 7.00
N LYS A 397 -1.32 8.56 8.28
CA LYS A 397 -0.24 8.23 9.22
C LYS A 397 0.09 6.75 9.32
N ALA A 398 -0.75 5.88 8.74
CA ALA A 398 -0.59 4.44 8.86
C ALA A 398 0.66 3.95 8.14
N ILE A 399 1.45 3.10 8.80
CA ILE A 399 2.69 2.53 8.23
C ILE A 399 2.43 1.32 7.31
N THR A 400 1.17 0.85 7.24
CA THR A 400 0.70 -0.35 6.51
C THR A 400 1.33 -0.52 5.13
N ALA A 401 1.24 0.49 4.26
CA ALA A 401 1.79 0.39 2.91
C ALA A 401 3.32 0.27 2.88
N LYS A 402 4.03 0.88 3.85
CA LYS A 402 5.50 0.81 3.97
C LYS A 402 5.96 -0.53 4.53
N ILE A 403 5.28 -1.08 5.54
CA ILE A 403 5.63 -2.40 6.07
C ILE A 403 5.34 -3.50 5.04
N ALA A 404 4.20 -3.44 4.35
CA ALA A 404 3.85 -4.39 3.29
C ALA A 404 4.80 -4.32 2.08
N SER A 405 5.16 -3.12 1.61
CA SER A 405 6.15 -2.98 0.53
C SER A 405 7.55 -3.41 0.94
N SER A 406 7.90 -3.31 2.22
CA SER A 406 9.17 -3.82 2.74
C SER A 406 9.18 -5.35 2.84
N ALA A 407 8.08 -5.97 3.27
CA ALA A 407 7.90 -7.42 3.24
C ALA A 407 7.95 -7.95 1.80
N ALA A 408 7.26 -7.28 0.87
CA ALA A 408 7.27 -7.65 -0.54
C ALA A 408 8.69 -7.73 -1.12
N ARG A 409 9.51 -6.71 -0.84
CA ARG A 409 10.91 -6.69 -1.28
C ARG A 409 11.75 -7.75 -0.55
N SER A 410 11.49 -7.98 0.74
CA SER A 410 12.23 -8.94 1.57
C SER A 410 12.02 -10.39 1.18
N PHE A 411 10.89 -10.70 0.55
CA PHE A 411 10.56 -12.04 0.04
C PHE A 411 10.60 -12.14 -1.49
N GLY A 412 10.95 -11.04 -2.19
CA GLY A 412 11.13 -11.02 -3.64
C GLY A 412 9.83 -11.08 -4.44
N THR A 413 8.68 -10.81 -3.81
CA THR A 413 7.38 -10.73 -4.48
C THR A 413 7.26 -9.41 -5.23
N GLN A 414 6.73 -9.45 -6.45
CA GLN A 414 6.59 -8.25 -7.29
C GLN A 414 5.21 -7.59 -7.19
N ASP A 415 4.22 -8.33 -6.69
CA ASP A 415 2.83 -7.94 -6.63
C ASP A 415 2.46 -7.61 -5.17
N LEU A 416 2.16 -6.34 -4.91
CA LEU A 416 1.60 -5.85 -3.65
C LEU A 416 0.25 -5.21 -3.93
N PHE A 417 -0.80 -5.92 -3.55
CA PHE A 417 -2.17 -5.46 -3.63
C PHE A 417 -2.58 -4.79 -2.33
N CYS A 418 -3.34 -3.71 -2.45
CA CYS A 418 -3.99 -3.09 -1.31
C CYS A 418 -5.51 -3.10 -1.46
N GLU A 419 -6.24 -3.61 -0.46
CA GLU A 419 -7.68 -3.42 -0.38
C GLU A 419 -8.01 -1.96 -0.10
N VAL A 420 -8.92 -1.40 -0.90
CA VAL A 420 -9.29 0.01 -0.84
C VAL A 420 -10.78 0.23 -0.99
N PHE A 421 -11.23 1.35 -0.42
CA PHE A 421 -12.60 1.88 -0.53
C PHE A 421 -13.68 1.05 0.18
N GLY A 422 -13.31 -0.02 0.89
CA GLY A 422 -14.21 -0.69 1.83
C GLY A 422 -14.52 0.22 3.02
N ALA A 423 -15.81 0.44 3.28
CA ALA A 423 -16.32 1.20 4.44
C ALA A 423 -15.96 2.70 4.47
N TYR A 424 -15.63 3.31 3.33
CA TYR A 424 -15.39 4.75 3.23
C TYR A 424 -16.69 5.59 3.25
N GLY A 425 -17.85 4.97 3.06
CA GLY A 425 -19.17 5.63 3.07
C GLY A 425 -19.66 6.06 1.68
N TRP A 426 -20.94 6.44 1.56
CA TRP A 426 -21.50 6.83 0.24
C TRP A 426 -21.07 8.22 -0.23
N SER A 427 -20.36 8.96 0.60
CA SER A 427 -19.81 10.29 0.29
C SER A 427 -18.50 10.23 -0.48
N THR A 428 -17.86 9.06 -0.57
CA THR A 428 -16.56 8.89 -1.25
C THR A 428 -16.65 9.37 -2.69
N THR A 429 -15.66 10.18 -3.09
CA THR A 429 -15.57 10.74 -4.44
C THR A 429 -14.42 10.11 -5.22
N ILE A 430 -14.46 10.17 -6.55
CA ILE A 430 -13.32 9.71 -7.38
C ILE A 430 -12.05 10.53 -7.09
N GLU A 431 -12.18 11.81 -6.74
CA GLU A 431 -11.04 12.65 -6.33
C GLU A 431 -10.38 12.13 -5.05
N GLU A 432 -11.17 11.71 -4.06
CA GLU A 432 -10.67 11.07 -2.84
C GLU A 432 -10.03 9.71 -3.16
N MET A 433 -10.65 8.90 -4.03
CA MET A 433 -10.08 7.62 -4.48
C MET A 433 -8.70 7.82 -5.12
N LYS A 434 -8.53 8.88 -5.92
CA LYS A 434 -7.23 9.26 -6.49
C LYS A 434 -6.23 9.65 -5.39
N ALA A 435 -6.62 10.48 -4.42
CA ALA A 435 -5.74 10.91 -3.34
C ALA A 435 -5.21 9.73 -2.51
N VAL A 436 -6.08 8.76 -2.18
CA VAL A 436 -5.71 7.51 -1.49
C VAL A 436 -4.79 6.66 -2.36
N THR A 437 -5.10 6.51 -3.66
CA THR A 437 -4.25 5.78 -4.61
C THR A 437 -2.84 6.36 -4.63
N ASP A 438 -2.71 7.68 -4.71
CA ASP A 438 -1.40 8.35 -4.79
C ASP A 438 -0.60 8.18 -3.49
N TRP A 439 -1.28 8.28 -2.35
CA TRP A 439 -0.69 8.02 -1.03
C TRP A 439 -0.14 6.59 -0.91
N LEU A 440 -0.87 5.59 -1.42
CA LEU A 440 -0.47 4.18 -1.41
C LEU A 440 0.72 3.91 -2.36
N PHE A 441 0.65 4.44 -3.59
CA PHE A 441 1.69 4.21 -4.60
C PHE A 441 3.01 4.89 -4.24
N THR A 442 2.98 6.07 -3.60
CA THR A 442 4.20 6.70 -3.03
C THR A 442 4.80 5.91 -1.87
N ARG A 443 4.06 4.95 -1.28
CA ARG A 443 4.54 4.04 -0.23
C ARG A 443 4.87 2.63 -0.73
N GLY A 444 4.80 2.40 -2.05
CA GLY A 444 5.28 1.17 -2.68
C GLY A 444 4.20 0.14 -3.02
N VAL A 445 2.92 0.42 -2.75
CA VAL A 445 1.81 -0.35 -3.33
C VAL A 445 1.86 -0.21 -4.86
N ASN A 446 1.56 -1.28 -5.58
CA ASN A 446 1.59 -1.27 -7.04
C ASN A 446 0.38 -1.92 -7.72
N HIS A 447 -0.56 -2.47 -6.95
CA HIS A 447 -1.86 -2.91 -7.42
C HIS A 447 -2.96 -2.57 -6.41
N LEU A 448 -4.19 -2.40 -6.89
CA LEU A 448 -5.35 -2.10 -6.04
C LEU A 448 -6.39 -3.23 -6.11
N MET A 449 -7.06 -3.45 -4.99
CA MET A 449 -8.21 -4.33 -4.85
C MET A 449 -9.39 -3.51 -4.33
N MET A 450 -10.33 -3.14 -5.21
CA MET A 450 -11.42 -2.24 -4.86
C MET A 450 -12.56 -3.01 -4.19
N SER A 451 -13.10 -2.44 -3.12
CA SER A 451 -14.39 -2.82 -2.55
C SER A 451 -15.44 -1.76 -2.95
N SER A 452 -16.69 -2.08 -3.30
CA SER A 452 -17.34 -3.39 -3.45
C SER A 452 -18.30 -3.44 -4.66
N TYR A 453 -18.43 -4.61 -5.31
CA TYR A 453 -19.49 -4.91 -6.30
C TYR A 453 -20.43 -5.99 -5.74
N TYR A 454 -21.75 -5.77 -5.79
CA TYR A 454 -22.74 -6.72 -5.23
C TYR A 454 -23.53 -7.46 -6.31
N LEU A 455 -23.73 -8.77 -6.11
CA LEU A 455 -24.59 -9.60 -6.95
C LEU A 455 -26.06 -9.16 -6.84
N ASP A 456 -26.60 -9.03 -5.63
CA ASP A 456 -27.95 -8.56 -5.36
C ASP A 456 -27.96 -7.28 -4.51
N PHE A 457 -28.28 -6.15 -5.13
CA PHE A 457 -28.24 -4.83 -4.49
C PHE A 457 -29.63 -4.32 -4.06
N GLU A 458 -30.69 -5.07 -4.35
CA GLU A 458 -32.07 -4.58 -4.19
C GLU A 458 -32.75 -5.07 -2.90
N ARG A 459 -32.24 -6.15 -2.28
CA ARG A 459 -32.91 -6.80 -1.13
C ARG A 459 -32.72 -6.09 0.22
N ASP A 460 -31.52 -5.63 0.58
CA ASP A 460 -31.30 -4.81 1.78
C ASP A 460 -30.00 -3.99 1.69
N TRP A 461 -30.13 -2.69 1.48
CA TRP A 461 -28.99 -1.77 1.38
C TRP A 461 -28.20 -1.62 2.70
N ARG A 462 -28.76 -2.07 3.83
CA ARG A 462 -28.08 -2.05 5.14
C ARG A 462 -27.03 -3.15 5.28
N MET A 463 -26.99 -4.08 4.33
CA MET A 463 -26.00 -5.17 4.24
C MET A 463 -24.79 -4.75 3.38
N GLU A 464 -24.76 -3.50 2.91
CA GLU A 464 -23.72 -2.97 2.03
C GLU A 464 -22.62 -2.26 2.83
N ILE A 465 -21.38 -2.66 2.59
CA ILE A 465 -20.19 -1.87 2.88
C ILE A 465 -20.07 -0.76 1.83
N ALA A 466 -20.35 0.47 2.23
CA ALA A 466 -20.36 1.61 1.34
C ALA A 466 -18.93 2.13 1.03
N PRO A 467 -18.66 2.62 -0.20
CA PRO A 467 -19.56 2.64 -1.35
C PRO A 467 -19.54 1.34 -2.18
N SER A 468 -20.69 0.99 -2.75
CA SER A 468 -20.70 0.10 -3.92
C SER A 468 -20.29 0.88 -5.16
N LEU A 469 -19.26 0.39 -5.85
CA LEU A 469 -18.66 1.04 -7.03
C LEU A 469 -19.18 0.46 -8.35
N PHE A 470 -20.20 -0.40 -8.32
CA PHE A 470 -20.67 -1.11 -9.52
C PHE A 470 -21.67 -0.31 -10.36
N TYR A 471 -22.24 -0.90 -11.42
CA TYR A 471 -23.04 -0.21 -12.46
C TYR A 471 -24.25 0.61 -12.00
N ARG A 472 -24.66 0.47 -10.73
CA ARG A 472 -25.76 1.23 -10.12
C ARG A 472 -25.30 2.56 -9.48
N THR A 473 -24.01 2.78 -9.33
CA THR A 473 -23.46 4.06 -8.82
C THR A 473 -23.44 5.12 -9.91
N ASN A 474 -23.63 6.39 -9.51
CA ASN A 474 -23.56 7.53 -10.43
C ASN A 474 -22.16 7.69 -11.05
N TYR A 475 -21.13 7.13 -10.42
CA TYR A 475 -19.75 7.16 -10.90
C TYR A 475 -19.42 6.09 -11.93
N TRP A 476 -20.31 5.12 -12.23
CA TRP A 476 -20.01 4.05 -13.18
C TRP A 476 -19.54 4.54 -14.55
N PRO A 477 -20.18 5.56 -15.18
CA PRO A 477 -19.72 6.09 -16.47
C PRO A 477 -18.35 6.78 -16.43
N PHE A 478 -17.85 7.10 -15.22
CA PHE A 478 -16.60 7.82 -14.97
C PHE A 478 -15.49 6.90 -14.45
N LEU A 479 -15.84 5.74 -13.90
CA LEU A 479 -14.91 4.86 -13.18
C LEU A 479 -13.75 4.38 -14.05
N ASN A 480 -13.98 4.17 -15.35
CA ASN A 480 -12.93 3.82 -16.32
C ASN A 480 -11.79 4.87 -16.37
N THR A 481 -12.10 6.16 -16.20
CA THR A 481 -11.10 7.23 -16.13
C THR A 481 -10.15 7.02 -14.93
N TYR A 482 -10.71 6.63 -13.79
CA TYR A 482 -9.94 6.34 -12.57
C TYR A 482 -9.17 5.02 -12.66
N THR A 483 -9.80 3.93 -13.15
CA THR A 483 -9.14 2.62 -13.20
C THR A 483 -8.02 2.59 -14.23
N ASN A 484 -8.14 3.33 -15.34
CA ASN A 484 -7.02 3.53 -16.27
C ASN A 484 -5.88 4.32 -15.65
N TYR A 485 -6.19 5.35 -14.86
CA TYR A 485 -5.18 6.07 -14.08
C TYR A 485 -4.41 5.11 -13.15
N ALA A 486 -5.12 4.31 -12.36
CA ALA A 486 -4.50 3.31 -11.47
C ALA A 486 -3.70 2.24 -12.24
N ALA A 487 -4.20 1.78 -13.39
CA ALA A 487 -3.51 0.79 -14.23
C ALA A 487 -2.20 1.34 -14.80
N ARG A 488 -2.17 2.61 -15.23
CA ARG A 488 -0.92 3.24 -15.68
C ARG A 488 0.10 3.34 -14.56
N LEU A 489 -0.32 3.68 -13.34
CA LEU A 489 0.57 3.64 -12.18
C LEU A 489 1.08 2.22 -11.93
N SER A 490 0.20 1.22 -11.99
CA SER A 490 0.56 -0.20 -11.81
C SER A 490 1.61 -0.65 -12.83
N VAL A 491 1.45 -0.30 -14.12
CA VAL A 491 2.47 -0.56 -15.17
C VAL A 491 3.85 0.02 -14.79
N MET A 492 3.87 1.22 -14.23
CA MET A 492 5.12 1.90 -13.86
C MET A 492 5.75 1.31 -12.59
N PHE A 493 4.92 0.85 -11.65
CA PHE A 493 5.34 0.41 -10.33
C PHE A 493 5.38 -1.11 -10.12
N SER A 494 5.01 -1.94 -11.09
CA SER A 494 5.28 -3.38 -11.05
C SER A 494 6.66 -3.72 -11.64
N GLY A 495 7.34 -4.71 -11.04
CA GLY A 495 8.73 -5.08 -11.38
C GLY A 495 9.76 -4.06 -10.88
N GLY A 496 10.97 -3.96 -11.46
CA GLY A 496 11.96 -2.90 -11.17
C GLY A 496 12.58 -2.86 -9.75
N GLN A 497 13.56 -1.98 -9.57
CA GLN A 497 14.30 -1.78 -8.31
C GLN A 497 13.82 -0.50 -7.61
N ASN A 498 13.55 -0.59 -6.30
CA ASN A 498 13.26 0.59 -5.49
C ASN A 498 14.57 1.33 -5.16
N VAL A 499 14.53 2.65 -5.14
CA VAL A 499 15.69 3.47 -4.77
C VAL A 499 15.40 4.13 -3.42
N ALA A 500 15.79 3.45 -2.35
CA ALA A 500 15.76 3.97 -0.98
C ALA A 500 17.18 3.91 -0.38
N LYS A 501 17.55 4.89 0.45
CA LYS A 501 18.88 4.95 1.09
C LYS A 501 18.88 4.55 2.54
N ILE A 502 17.70 4.48 3.15
CA ILE A 502 17.51 4.26 4.58
C ILE A 502 16.82 2.92 4.77
N VAL A 503 17.30 2.15 5.74
CA VAL A 503 16.53 1.05 6.32
C VAL A 503 16.29 1.35 7.79
N ILE A 504 15.07 1.06 8.26
CA ILE A 504 14.66 1.17 9.66
C ILE A 504 14.63 -0.25 10.23
N LEU A 505 15.26 -0.45 11.39
CA LEU A 505 15.07 -1.68 12.16
C LEU A 505 13.70 -1.61 12.84
N TYR A 506 12.79 -2.52 12.48
CA TYR A 506 11.48 -2.62 13.12
C TYR A 506 11.68 -3.07 14.57
N PRO A 507 11.20 -2.33 15.58
CA PRO A 507 11.51 -2.61 16.99
C PRO A 507 10.63 -3.75 17.56
N ASP A 508 10.45 -4.85 16.83
CA ASP A 508 9.55 -5.95 17.19
C ASP A 508 9.97 -6.66 18.49
N LYS A 509 11.28 -6.84 18.72
CA LYS A 509 11.79 -7.45 19.96
C LYS A 509 11.55 -6.58 21.19
N SER A 510 11.60 -5.26 21.00
CA SER A 510 11.25 -4.29 22.03
C SER A 510 9.74 -4.29 22.27
N ALA A 511 8.93 -4.36 21.21
CA ALA A 511 7.47 -4.48 21.32
C ALA A 511 7.06 -5.74 22.08
N ARG A 512 7.59 -6.92 21.73
CA ARG A 512 7.32 -8.19 22.45
C ARG A 512 7.65 -8.11 23.93
N TYR A 513 8.76 -7.46 24.30
CA TYR A 513 9.09 -7.24 25.70
C TYR A 513 8.09 -6.31 26.40
N LEU A 514 7.75 -5.17 25.78
CA LEU A 514 6.85 -4.17 26.37
C LEU A 514 5.40 -4.63 26.41
N LEU A 515 5.01 -5.59 25.57
CA LEU A 515 3.65 -6.11 25.49
C LEU A 515 3.32 -6.94 26.74
N SER A 516 2.37 -6.42 27.53
CA SER A 516 1.72 -7.12 28.64
C SER A 516 0.21 -7.08 28.44
N PRO A 517 -0.53 -8.17 28.75
CA PRO A 517 -1.99 -8.14 28.75
C PRO A 517 -2.59 -7.06 29.66
N ILE A 518 -1.87 -6.63 30.71
CA ILE A 518 -2.39 -5.71 31.74
C ILE A 518 -1.77 -4.30 31.69
N ASP A 519 -0.79 -4.06 30.81
CA ASP A 519 -0.19 -2.74 30.59
C ASP A 519 0.30 -2.58 29.15
N GLU A 520 -0.34 -1.65 28.43
CA GLU A 520 -0.03 -1.33 27.03
C GLU A 520 0.64 0.04 26.86
N THR A 521 0.96 0.74 27.96
CA THR A 521 1.37 2.16 27.93
C THR A 521 2.65 2.36 27.12
N LEU A 522 3.68 1.57 27.42
CA LEU A 522 5.01 1.73 26.83
C LEU A 522 5.08 1.24 25.38
N ILE A 523 4.32 0.21 25.03
CA ILE A 523 4.25 -0.26 23.64
C ILE A 523 3.50 0.72 22.75
N THR A 524 2.47 1.38 23.28
CA THR A 524 1.75 2.46 22.57
C THR A 524 2.69 3.66 22.31
N GLU A 525 3.52 4.04 23.29
CA GLU A 525 4.53 5.10 23.10
C GLU A 525 5.56 4.73 22.02
N LEU A 526 6.03 3.47 22.02
CA LEU A 526 6.95 2.96 21.01
C LEU A 526 6.33 3.04 19.59
N ASP A 527 5.10 2.58 19.43
CA ASP A 527 4.40 2.60 18.15
C ASP A 527 4.16 4.04 17.64
N ASP A 528 3.69 4.94 18.52
CA ASP A 528 3.51 6.36 18.22
C ASP A 528 4.81 7.02 17.71
N ASN A 529 5.94 6.69 18.34
CA ASN A 529 7.25 7.23 17.95
C ASN A 529 7.71 6.67 16.60
N LEU A 530 7.46 5.38 16.34
CA LEU A 530 7.75 4.75 15.06
C LEU A 530 6.93 5.38 13.93
N GLN A 531 5.61 5.53 14.12
CA GLN A 531 4.72 6.13 13.11
C GLN A 531 5.14 7.59 12.81
N LYS A 532 5.46 8.38 13.83
CA LYS A 532 5.95 9.77 13.65
C LYS A 532 7.26 9.82 12.87
N LEU A 533 8.23 8.94 13.15
CA LEU A 533 9.48 8.86 12.40
C LEU A 533 9.20 8.55 10.92
N CYS A 534 8.40 7.51 10.68
CA CYS A 534 8.04 7.03 9.36
C CYS A 534 7.40 8.14 8.49
N GLU A 535 6.43 8.87 9.03
CA GLU A 535 5.78 9.97 8.31
C GLU A 535 6.70 11.17 8.11
N GLN A 536 7.51 11.52 9.12
CA GLN A 536 8.42 12.66 9.02
C GLN A 536 9.52 12.44 7.97
N LEU A 537 10.02 11.22 7.81
CA LEU A 537 10.99 10.90 6.76
C LEU A 537 10.38 11.11 5.36
N LEU A 538 9.14 10.67 5.12
CA LEU A 538 8.45 10.89 3.85
C LEU A 538 8.19 12.38 3.57
N ALA A 539 7.80 13.14 4.60
CA ALA A 539 7.62 14.59 4.54
C ALA A 539 8.92 15.35 4.19
N TRP A 540 10.07 14.83 4.61
CA TRP A 540 11.41 15.35 4.26
C TRP A 540 11.99 14.80 2.96
N GLN A 541 11.20 14.06 2.18
CA GLN A 541 11.64 13.39 0.96
C GLN A 541 12.79 12.38 1.19
N TRP A 542 12.68 11.56 2.22
CA TRP A 542 13.52 10.37 2.45
C TRP A 542 12.69 9.08 2.42
N ASP A 543 12.79 8.31 1.33
CA ASP A 543 12.24 6.96 1.26
C ASP A 543 13.10 5.98 2.09
N TYR A 544 12.45 4.95 2.62
CA TYR A 544 13.03 3.94 3.49
C TYR A 544 12.35 2.59 3.33
N ASP A 545 13.00 1.51 3.76
CA ASP A 545 12.32 0.23 4.01
C ASP A 545 12.43 -0.13 5.50
N ILE A 546 11.53 -0.99 5.98
CA ILE A 546 11.46 -1.47 7.36
C ILE A 546 11.72 -2.98 7.38
N LEU A 547 12.65 -3.46 8.21
CA LEU A 547 12.87 -4.90 8.40
C LEU A 547 12.95 -5.23 9.90
N ASN A 548 12.32 -6.33 10.32
CA ASN A 548 12.49 -6.88 11.67
C ASN A 548 13.86 -7.57 11.84
N ASP A 549 14.23 -7.90 13.08
CA ASP A 549 15.50 -8.56 13.41
C ASP A 549 15.78 -9.81 12.55
N VAL A 550 14.79 -10.71 12.45
CA VAL A 550 14.93 -12.00 11.75
C VAL A 550 15.16 -11.79 10.26
N THR A 551 14.29 -11.03 9.60
CA THR A 551 14.41 -10.75 8.15
C THR A 551 15.68 -9.96 7.86
N PHE A 552 16.04 -9.00 8.72
CA PHE A 552 17.27 -8.23 8.58
C PHE A 552 18.50 -9.15 8.58
N GLN A 553 18.61 -10.06 9.56
CA GLN A 553 19.70 -11.02 9.64
C GLN A 553 19.77 -11.95 8.43
N GLN A 554 18.64 -12.47 7.99
CA GLN A 554 18.60 -13.46 6.91
C GLN A 554 18.84 -12.85 5.53
N LYS A 555 18.31 -11.65 5.26
CA LYS A 555 18.19 -11.12 3.90
C LYS A 555 19.22 -10.04 3.56
N MET A 556 19.67 -9.24 4.53
CA MET A 556 20.65 -8.18 4.27
C MET A 556 22.03 -8.75 4.03
N LYS A 557 22.89 -8.06 3.27
CA LYS A 557 24.32 -8.36 3.10
C LYS A 557 25.13 -7.07 3.20
N ILE A 558 26.29 -7.09 3.85
CA ILE A 558 27.20 -5.94 3.87
C ILE A 558 28.09 -6.00 2.63
N ILE A 559 28.05 -4.96 1.80
CA ILE A 559 28.88 -4.87 0.59
C ILE A 559 29.50 -3.48 0.45
N ARG A 560 30.45 -3.34 -0.48
CA ARG A 560 31.02 -2.05 -0.87
C ARG A 560 30.66 -1.69 -2.30
N ILE A 561 30.11 -0.49 -2.49
CA ILE A 561 29.75 0.08 -3.80
C ILE A 561 30.34 1.47 -3.89
N ALA A 562 31.14 1.74 -4.92
CA ALA A 562 31.74 3.05 -5.18
C ALA A 562 32.44 3.67 -3.93
N GLY A 563 33.10 2.83 -3.12
CA GLY A 563 33.78 3.26 -1.89
C GLY A 563 32.87 3.45 -0.66
N LYS A 564 31.55 3.32 -0.81
CA LYS A 564 30.57 3.33 0.29
C LYS A 564 30.29 1.91 0.78
N THR A 565 30.16 1.74 2.08
CA THR A 565 29.67 0.49 2.70
C THR A 565 28.15 0.59 2.81
N VAL A 566 27.43 -0.41 2.29
CA VAL A 566 25.96 -0.44 2.26
C VAL A 566 25.43 -1.79 2.72
N PHE A 567 24.20 -1.81 3.22
CA PHE A 567 23.41 -3.03 3.31
C PHE A 567 22.69 -3.26 1.98
N ARG A 568 22.85 -4.44 1.39
CA ARG A 568 22.11 -4.88 0.21
C ARG A 568 21.03 -5.87 0.60
N LEU A 569 19.79 -5.57 0.22
CA LEU A 569 18.72 -6.55 0.11
C LEU A 569 18.67 -7.03 -1.34
N GLU A 570 18.73 -8.33 -1.56
CA GLU A 570 18.73 -8.95 -2.89
C GLU A 570 17.93 -10.25 -2.86
N GLN A 571 16.76 -10.26 -3.51
CA GLN A 571 15.82 -11.39 -3.55
C GLN A 571 15.23 -11.52 -4.96
N GLY A 572 15.66 -12.55 -5.69
CA GLY A 572 15.27 -12.72 -7.09
C GLY A 572 15.66 -11.51 -7.95
N ALA A 573 14.68 -10.84 -8.56
CA ALA A 573 14.89 -9.63 -9.35
C ALA A 573 14.89 -8.33 -8.50
N VAL A 574 14.52 -8.41 -7.22
CA VAL A 574 14.49 -7.28 -6.30
C VAL A 574 15.89 -7.03 -5.76
N GLN A 575 16.35 -5.79 -5.86
CA GLN A 575 17.60 -5.34 -5.27
C GLN A 575 17.45 -3.90 -4.77
N THR A 576 17.82 -3.65 -3.51
CA THR A 576 17.88 -2.31 -2.91
C THR A 576 19.15 -2.20 -2.06
N ASP A 577 19.83 -1.06 -2.13
CA ASP A 577 21.08 -0.78 -1.42
C ASP A 577 20.88 0.39 -0.43
N TYR A 578 21.02 0.13 0.86
CA TYR A 578 20.82 1.09 1.94
C TYR A 578 22.16 1.60 2.47
N GLU A 579 22.35 2.92 2.46
CA GLU A 579 23.54 3.60 2.96
C GLU A 579 23.49 3.88 4.47
N LEU A 580 22.30 3.84 5.08
CA LEU A 580 22.05 4.22 6.48
C LEU A 580 21.05 3.27 7.13
N LEU A 581 21.34 2.88 8.37
CA LEU A 581 20.41 2.17 9.26
C LEU A 581 19.91 3.11 10.37
N ILE A 582 18.61 3.14 10.63
CA ILE A 582 17.99 3.84 11.76
C ILE A 582 17.37 2.82 12.74
N LEU A 583 17.64 2.99 14.04
CA LEU A 583 17.07 2.21 15.13
C LEU A 583 16.13 3.12 15.97
N PRO A 584 14.80 3.00 15.84
CA PRO A 584 13.84 3.77 16.62
C PRO A 584 13.50 3.06 17.94
N ASP A 585 13.88 3.65 19.08
CA ASP A 585 13.55 3.21 20.44
C ASP A 585 13.79 1.71 20.72
N VAL A 586 14.88 1.18 20.18
CA VAL A 586 15.25 -0.25 20.30
C VAL A 586 15.89 -0.50 21.66
N SER A 587 15.13 -1.04 22.62
CA SER A 587 15.62 -1.41 23.96
C SER A 587 16.09 -2.87 24.06
N VAL A 588 15.50 -3.74 23.25
CA VAL A 588 15.80 -5.17 23.11
C VAL A 588 16.09 -5.46 21.64
N ILE A 589 17.14 -6.24 21.36
CA ILE A 589 17.59 -6.62 20.01
C ILE A 589 18.07 -8.07 19.97
N GLU A 590 18.05 -8.75 18.83
CA GLU A 590 18.76 -10.03 18.70
C GLU A 590 20.28 -9.80 18.63
N GLN A 591 21.04 -10.66 19.31
CA GLN A 591 22.50 -10.56 19.31
C GLN A 591 23.08 -10.66 17.89
N GLY A 592 22.52 -11.55 17.07
CA GLY A 592 22.90 -11.69 15.66
C GLY A 592 22.68 -10.40 14.87
N THR A 593 21.54 -9.72 15.06
CA THR A 593 21.30 -8.40 14.44
C THR A 593 22.34 -7.39 14.91
N LEU A 594 22.57 -7.27 16.22
CA LEU A 594 23.52 -6.32 16.78
C LEU A 594 24.95 -6.55 16.26
N ASP A 595 25.38 -7.81 16.17
CA ASP A 595 26.68 -8.18 15.60
C ASP A 595 26.80 -7.72 14.14
N ARG A 596 25.74 -7.83 13.34
CA ARG A 596 25.74 -7.34 11.95
C ARG A 596 25.76 -5.83 11.86
N ILE A 597 25.07 -5.13 12.76
CA ILE A 597 25.12 -3.66 12.83
C ILE A 597 26.54 -3.21 13.20
N LYS A 598 27.16 -3.88 14.18
CA LYS A 598 28.56 -3.68 14.56
C LYS A 598 29.49 -3.91 13.37
N ASP A 599 29.34 -5.02 12.65
CA ASP A 599 30.14 -5.32 11.45
C ASP A 599 29.97 -4.27 10.35
N PHE A 600 28.73 -3.81 10.13
CA PHE A 600 28.45 -2.76 9.15
C PHE A 600 29.14 -1.45 9.52
N TYR A 601 29.01 -1.03 10.77
CA TYR A 601 29.70 0.14 11.30
C TYR A 601 31.22 0.00 11.20
N LEU A 602 31.80 -1.14 11.62
CA LEU A 602 33.24 -1.41 11.51
C LEU A 602 33.72 -1.44 10.06
N ALA A 603 32.86 -1.82 9.11
CA ALA A 603 33.17 -1.78 7.69
C ALA A 603 33.06 -0.38 7.06
N GLY A 604 32.61 0.64 7.81
CA GLY A 604 32.46 2.03 7.37
C GLY A 604 31.02 2.49 7.13
N GLY A 605 30.04 1.70 7.59
CA GLY A 605 28.61 2.00 7.51
C GLY A 605 28.18 3.14 8.42
N LYS A 606 26.92 3.58 8.26
CA LYS A 606 26.32 4.70 8.99
C LYS A 606 25.12 4.19 9.79
N VAL A 607 25.07 4.51 11.09
CA VAL A 607 23.99 4.05 11.97
C VAL A 607 23.47 5.20 12.82
N ILE A 608 22.16 5.35 12.93
CA ILE A 608 21.51 6.32 13.82
C ILE A 608 20.61 5.57 14.80
N ALA A 609 20.74 5.86 16.08
CA ALA A 609 19.75 5.50 17.08
C ALA A 609 18.90 6.71 17.44
N LEU A 610 17.59 6.54 17.48
CA LEU A 610 16.62 7.56 17.85
C LEU A 610 15.92 7.10 19.12
N GLY A 611 16.09 7.86 20.21
CA GLY A 611 15.59 7.51 21.53
C GLY A 611 16.50 6.51 22.25
N LYS A 612 15.92 5.37 22.67
CA LYS A 612 16.64 4.35 23.45
C LYS A 612 17.65 3.58 22.60
N LEU A 613 18.84 3.34 23.17
CA LEU A 613 19.83 2.41 22.62
C LEU A 613 19.50 0.98 23.05
N PRO A 614 19.95 -0.04 22.28
CA PRO A 614 19.86 -1.42 22.69
C PRO A 614 20.47 -1.59 24.08
N THR A 615 19.70 -2.09 25.03
CA THR A 615 20.15 -2.30 26.41
C THR A 615 20.35 -3.79 26.67
N TRP A 616 19.47 -4.61 26.09
CA TRP A 616 19.41 -6.04 26.31
C TRP A 616 19.41 -6.79 24.98
N ASN A 617 19.97 -8.00 24.98
CA ASN A 617 19.63 -8.99 23.97
C ASN A 617 18.34 -9.75 24.37
N ILE A 618 17.80 -10.53 23.44
CA ILE A 618 16.60 -11.36 23.71
C ILE A 618 16.79 -12.41 24.82
N SER A 619 18.03 -12.74 25.23
CA SER A 619 18.28 -13.65 26.37
C SER A 619 18.21 -12.94 27.72
N GLY A 620 18.08 -11.61 27.74
CA GLY A 620 18.10 -10.79 28.95
C GLY A 620 19.50 -10.41 29.42
N ASP A 621 20.53 -10.56 28.58
CA ASP A 621 21.89 -10.12 28.89
C ASP A 621 22.11 -8.68 28.42
N PHE A 622 22.91 -7.92 29.20
CA PHE A 622 23.33 -6.58 28.81
C PHE A 622 24.26 -6.61 27.59
N VAL A 623 23.99 -5.75 26.61
CA VAL A 623 24.79 -5.65 25.37
C VAL A 623 25.72 -4.42 25.34
N PHE A 624 26.02 -3.85 26.51
CA PHE A 624 26.75 -2.59 26.65
C PHE A 624 28.07 -2.55 25.85
N ASN A 625 28.85 -3.65 25.82
CA ASN A 625 30.15 -3.65 25.13
C ASN A 625 30.01 -3.50 23.60
N ASP A 626 29.03 -4.16 22.99
CA ASP A 626 28.77 -4.07 21.55
C ASP A 626 28.18 -2.70 21.21
N VAL A 627 27.28 -2.21 22.06
CA VAL A 627 26.69 -0.86 21.92
C VAL A 627 27.75 0.21 22.06
N GLU A 628 28.66 0.12 23.04
CA GLU A 628 29.78 1.05 23.24
C GLU A 628 30.76 1.03 22.05
N THR A 629 30.90 -0.12 21.39
CA THR A 629 31.72 -0.24 20.17
C THR A 629 31.15 0.61 19.03
N ILE A 630 29.83 0.68 18.91
CA ILE A 630 29.13 1.42 17.84
C ILE A 630 28.93 2.88 18.27
N TRP A 631 28.34 3.12 19.44
CA TRP A 631 28.05 4.42 20.04
C TRP A 631 28.93 4.60 21.28
N ASN A 632 30.01 5.37 21.16
CA ASN A 632 31.01 5.57 22.22
C ASN A 632 30.39 6.15 23.52
N SER A 633 31.08 6.02 24.65
CA SER A 633 30.64 6.51 25.97
C SER A 633 30.62 8.05 26.12
N GLU A 634 31.12 8.81 25.13
CA GLU A 634 30.97 10.26 25.05
C GLU A 634 29.73 10.62 24.22
N TRP A 635 28.75 11.23 24.89
CA TRP A 635 27.50 11.70 24.30
C TRP A 635 27.74 12.65 23.12
N VAL A 636 27.05 12.42 22.01
CA VAL A 636 26.99 13.24 20.79
C VAL A 636 28.36 13.46 20.13
N GLY A 637 28.71 12.64 19.14
CA GLY A 637 29.85 12.91 18.26
C GLY A 637 30.26 11.71 17.42
N ASP A 638 30.64 11.97 16.17
CA ASP A 638 31.18 10.98 15.22
C ASP A 638 32.33 10.20 15.85
N SER A 639 32.12 8.90 16.06
CA SER A 639 33.15 7.97 16.49
C SER A 639 34.13 7.73 15.34
N LYS A 640 35.16 8.59 15.25
CA LYS A 640 36.17 8.64 14.16
C LYS A 640 37.09 7.40 14.01
N LYS A 641 36.67 6.19 14.38
CA LYS A 641 37.51 4.98 14.28
C LYS A 641 37.26 4.14 13.02
N SER A 642 36.00 3.93 12.61
CA SER A 642 35.67 3.04 11.47
C SER A 642 34.50 3.53 10.60
N GLY A 643 33.28 3.59 11.15
CA GLY A 643 32.07 4.10 10.49
C GLY A 643 31.56 5.37 11.16
N LYS A 644 30.31 5.76 10.87
CA LYS A 644 29.65 6.90 11.52
C LYS A 644 28.46 6.42 12.33
N SER A 645 28.36 6.89 13.57
CA SER A 645 27.26 6.58 14.46
C SER A 645 26.75 7.84 15.15
N PHE A 646 25.43 7.94 15.32
CA PHE A 646 24.78 9.05 16.01
C PHE A 646 23.68 8.52 16.92
N GLN A 647 23.46 9.20 18.03
CA GLN A 647 22.33 8.97 18.93
C GLN A 647 21.60 10.30 19.13
N LEU A 648 20.29 10.28 18.93
CA LEU A 648 19.40 11.42 19.19
C LEU A 648 18.41 11.01 20.27
N ALA A 649 18.04 11.93 21.17
CA ALA A 649 17.09 11.62 22.25
C ALA A 649 15.64 11.48 21.75
N ASN A 650 15.28 12.19 20.68
CA ASN A 650 13.94 12.22 20.12
C ASN A 650 13.99 12.70 18.66
N LEU A 651 12.89 12.50 17.93
CA LEU A 651 12.71 13.06 16.59
C LEU A 651 12.80 14.58 16.63
N SER A 652 13.68 15.16 15.80
CA SER A 652 13.94 16.61 15.72
C SER A 652 14.61 16.96 14.39
N ASP A 653 14.74 18.26 14.10
CA ASP A 653 15.46 18.78 12.93
C ASP A 653 16.95 18.37 12.90
N GLU A 654 17.52 17.97 14.04
CA GLU A 654 18.87 17.43 14.10
C GLU A 654 19.00 16.14 13.27
N LEU A 655 17.95 15.30 13.23
CA LEU A 655 17.92 14.13 12.36
C LEU A 655 18.03 14.55 10.89
N LEU A 656 17.25 15.54 10.45
CA LEU A 656 17.30 16.05 9.08
C LEU A 656 18.71 16.53 8.71
N LEU A 657 19.36 17.29 9.60
CA LEU A 657 20.73 17.76 9.40
C LEU A 657 21.74 16.60 9.31
N LEU A 658 21.56 15.56 10.12
CA LEU A 658 22.39 14.34 10.04
C LEU A 658 22.18 13.60 8.73
N LEU A 659 20.94 13.45 8.26
CA LEU A 659 20.64 12.83 6.97
C LEU A 659 21.31 13.62 5.84
N GLN A 660 21.10 14.94 5.77
CA GLN A 660 21.65 15.81 4.72
C GLN A 660 23.19 15.89 4.73
N SER A 661 23.83 15.79 5.89
CA SER A 661 25.30 15.84 6.01
C SER A 661 25.99 14.49 5.75
N ASN A 662 25.24 13.39 5.80
CA ASN A 662 25.80 12.04 5.66
C ASN A 662 25.31 11.28 4.44
N LEU A 663 24.21 11.68 3.82
CA LEU A 663 23.63 11.06 2.63
C LEU A 663 23.43 12.09 1.53
N GLU A 664 23.66 11.67 0.29
CA GLU A 664 23.20 12.44 -0.86
C GLU A 664 21.70 12.20 -1.02
N GLN A 665 20.87 13.23 -0.87
CA GLN A 665 19.43 13.05 -1.00
C GLN A 665 19.03 12.72 -2.44
N ASP A 666 18.13 11.75 -2.65
CA ASP A 666 17.74 11.30 -4.00
C ASP A 666 16.89 12.35 -4.73
N THR A 667 15.87 12.88 -4.07
CA THR A 667 15.12 14.05 -4.54
C THR A 667 14.72 14.93 -3.37
N ARG A 668 14.53 16.22 -3.62
CA ARG A 668 14.00 17.16 -2.63
C ARG A 668 13.31 18.34 -3.27
N LEU A 669 12.40 18.94 -2.50
CA LEU A 669 11.83 20.23 -2.85
C LEU A 669 12.77 21.35 -2.37
N ILE A 670 12.84 22.44 -3.14
CA ILE A 670 13.59 23.64 -2.72
C ILE A 670 12.94 24.31 -1.50
N ASN A 671 11.61 24.20 -1.38
CA ASN A 671 10.85 24.57 -0.18
C ASN A 671 10.14 23.33 0.34
N GLU A 672 10.31 23.03 1.64
CA GLU A 672 9.66 21.89 2.28
C GLU A 672 8.14 22.04 2.25
N ILE A 673 7.46 21.00 1.78
CA ILE A 673 6.00 20.90 1.74
C ILE A 673 5.65 19.48 2.19
N PRO A 674 5.30 19.27 3.48
CA PRO A 674 5.11 17.93 4.05
C PRO A 674 4.07 17.07 3.31
N ALA A 675 3.09 17.69 2.67
CA ALA A 675 2.05 17.01 1.89
C ALA A 675 2.55 16.43 0.56
N VAL A 676 3.77 16.76 0.12
CA VAL A 676 4.34 16.24 -1.13
C VAL A 676 5.22 15.02 -0.84
N ASN A 677 4.75 13.86 -1.30
CA ASN A 677 5.48 12.60 -1.19
C ASN A 677 6.03 12.18 -2.56
N TYR A 678 7.00 11.28 -2.53
CA TYR A 678 7.53 10.66 -3.74
C TYR A 678 7.92 9.21 -3.52
N ILE A 679 8.03 8.48 -4.62
CA ILE A 679 8.77 7.22 -4.69
C ILE A 679 9.64 7.22 -5.95
N HIS A 680 10.81 6.60 -5.86
CA HIS A 680 11.73 6.44 -6.98
C HIS A 680 11.95 4.96 -7.29
N LYS A 681 11.72 4.62 -8.56
CA LYS A 681 11.88 3.28 -9.09
C LYS A 681 12.76 3.27 -10.33
N ARG A 682 13.69 2.33 -10.39
CA ARG A 682 14.52 2.07 -11.57
C ARG A 682 14.06 0.79 -12.27
N LYS A 683 13.53 0.92 -13.49
CA LYS A 683 13.05 -0.21 -14.30
C LYS A 683 13.82 -0.21 -15.62
N ASN A 684 14.55 -1.28 -15.91
CA ASN A 684 15.28 -1.42 -17.18
C ASN A 684 16.24 -0.26 -17.49
N GLY A 685 16.92 0.27 -16.45
CA GLY A 685 17.82 1.42 -16.58
C GLY A 685 17.12 2.76 -16.83
N ILE A 686 15.81 2.82 -16.60
CA ILE A 686 14.98 4.03 -16.66
C ILE A 686 14.61 4.40 -15.23
N ASP A 687 14.91 5.64 -14.83
CA ASP A 687 14.56 6.20 -13.53
C ASP A 687 13.18 6.87 -13.61
N ILE A 688 12.28 6.46 -12.72
CA ILE A 688 10.87 6.84 -12.66
C ILE A 688 10.59 7.38 -11.26
N TYR A 689 10.29 8.67 -11.18
CA TYR A 689 9.84 9.32 -9.96
C TYR A 689 8.33 9.56 -10.05
N PHE A 690 7.58 9.13 -9.04
CA PHE A 690 6.19 9.56 -8.87
C PHE A 690 6.12 10.55 -7.74
N ILE A 691 5.55 11.72 -8.00
CA ILE A 691 5.41 12.81 -7.03
C ILE A 691 3.92 13.12 -6.90
N SER A 692 3.40 13.10 -5.68
CA SER A 692 2.02 13.41 -5.38
C SER A 692 1.92 14.50 -4.33
N ASN A 693 0.93 15.38 -4.49
CA ASN A 693 0.45 16.27 -3.46
C ASN A 693 -0.74 15.60 -2.79
N ASN A 694 -0.69 15.39 -1.47
CA ASN A 694 -1.76 14.76 -0.71
C ASN A 694 -2.60 15.78 0.08
N ASP A 695 -2.56 17.06 -0.27
CA ASP A 695 -3.37 18.13 0.33
C ASP A 695 -4.38 18.74 -0.66
N THR A 696 -5.35 19.43 -0.09
CA THR A 696 -6.39 20.25 -0.72
C THR A 696 -5.87 21.57 -1.31
N LEU A 697 -4.63 21.97 -0.98
CA LEU A 697 -4.00 23.19 -1.48
C LEU A 697 -3.06 22.87 -2.66
N PRO A 698 -3.01 23.72 -3.70
CA PRO A 698 -2.07 23.54 -4.80
C PRO A 698 -0.63 23.85 -4.35
N VAL A 699 0.32 23.17 -4.98
CA VAL A 699 1.76 23.30 -4.76
C VAL A 699 2.43 23.93 -5.97
N LYS A 700 3.22 24.98 -5.73
CA LYS A 700 4.13 25.59 -6.71
C LYS A 700 5.50 25.78 -6.08
N THR A 701 6.47 25.00 -6.53
CA THR A 701 7.85 25.03 -6.02
C THR A 701 8.82 24.55 -7.11
N GLU A 702 10.06 24.29 -6.75
CA GLU A 702 11.02 23.58 -7.59
C GLU A 702 11.41 22.26 -6.92
N ILE A 703 11.67 21.26 -7.75
CA ILE A 703 12.12 19.93 -7.32
C ILE A 703 13.47 19.62 -7.96
N GLU A 704 14.34 19.01 -7.17
CA GLU A 704 15.71 18.66 -7.52
C GLU A 704 15.90 17.14 -7.47
N PHE A 705 16.39 16.55 -8.56
CA PHE A 705 16.64 15.11 -8.69
C PHE A 705 18.14 14.83 -8.77
N ASN A 706 18.60 13.80 -8.06
CA ASN A 706 19.99 13.34 -8.04
C ASN A 706 20.33 12.47 -9.26
N ILE A 707 20.04 12.99 -10.45
CA ILE A 707 20.26 12.32 -11.73
C ILE A 707 20.61 13.35 -12.80
N GLU A 708 21.46 12.93 -13.74
CA GLU A 708 21.69 13.65 -14.99
C GLU A 708 20.84 13.00 -16.09
N GLY A 709 19.95 13.77 -16.70
CA GLY A 709 19.16 13.28 -17.83
C GLY A 709 18.22 14.35 -18.35
N VAL A 710 17.46 14.01 -19.39
CA VAL A 710 16.35 14.85 -19.88
C VAL A 710 15.06 14.37 -19.22
N PRO A 711 14.41 15.20 -18.38
CA PRO A 711 13.17 14.83 -17.72
C PRO A 711 12.00 14.80 -18.70
N GLU A 712 11.10 13.83 -18.53
CA GLU A 712 9.81 13.76 -19.18
C GLU A 712 8.71 13.70 -18.15
N ILE A 713 7.59 14.39 -18.40
CA ILE A 713 6.37 14.17 -17.64
C ILE A 713 5.51 13.17 -18.39
N TRP A 714 5.22 12.07 -17.70
CA TRP A 714 4.26 11.06 -18.12
C TRP A 714 3.00 11.29 -17.30
N ASN A 715 1.89 11.66 -17.93
CA ASN A 715 0.65 11.99 -17.24
C ASN A 715 -0.20 10.72 -17.08
N PRO A 716 -0.36 10.18 -15.86
CA PRO A 716 -1.16 8.98 -15.65
C PRO A 716 -2.66 9.18 -15.90
N GLU A 717 -3.16 10.43 -15.94
CA GLU A 717 -4.58 10.70 -16.21
C GLU A 717 -4.98 10.36 -17.65
N ASP A 718 -4.15 10.72 -18.62
CA ASP A 718 -4.46 10.61 -20.06
C ASP A 718 -3.43 9.78 -20.87
N GLY A 719 -2.34 9.35 -20.24
CA GLY A 719 -1.25 8.62 -20.90
C GLY A 719 -0.35 9.49 -21.78
N SER A 720 -0.52 10.82 -21.76
CA SER A 720 0.34 11.74 -22.51
C SER A 720 1.77 11.74 -21.97
N ILE A 721 2.73 11.88 -22.87
CA ILE A 721 4.15 11.92 -22.56
C ILE A 721 4.70 13.20 -23.18
N ARG A 722 5.30 14.06 -22.36
CA ARG A 722 5.92 15.30 -22.81
C ARG A 722 7.34 15.40 -22.29
N THR A 723 8.27 15.71 -23.18
CA THR A 723 9.63 16.08 -22.78
C THR A 723 9.60 17.45 -22.13
N ILE A 724 10.21 17.57 -20.95
CA ILE A 724 10.33 18.85 -20.26
C ILE A 724 11.53 19.57 -20.82
N VAL A 725 11.25 20.76 -21.34
CA VAL A 725 12.28 21.66 -21.85
C VAL A 725 12.67 22.71 -20.83
N GLU A 726 11.81 23.04 -19.85
CA GLU A 726 12.13 23.98 -18.77
C GLU A 726 12.77 23.26 -17.57
N TYR A 727 14.09 23.27 -17.50
CA TYR A 727 14.86 22.71 -16.39
C TYR A 727 16.29 23.24 -16.43
N ARG A 728 17.04 23.02 -15.35
CA ARG A 728 18.46 23.38 -15.28
C ARG A 728 19.28 22.27 -14.66
N TYR A 729 20.59 22.32 -14.91
CA TYR A 729 21.55 21.44 -14.26
C TYR A 729 22.38 22.24 -13.27
N GLU A 730 22.39 21.79 -12.02
CA GLU A 730 23.14 22.41 -10.94
C GLU A 730 23.86 21.31 -10.16
N PHE A 731 25.19 21.39 -10.07
CA PHE A 731 26.01 20.47 -9.26
C PHE A 731 25.74 18.97 -9.48
N GLY A 732 25.52 18.54 -10.73
CA GLY A 732 25.24 17.13 -11.07
C GLY A 732 23.79 16.69 -10.83
N ARG A 733 22.88 17.64 -10.61
CA ARG A 733 21.46 17.41 -10.36
C ARG A 733 20.60 18.12 -11.39
N THR A 734 19.42 17.55 -11.67
CA THR A 734 18.41 18.18 -12.51
C THR A 734 17.37 18.89 -11.64
N VAL A 735 17.18 20.19 -11.86
CA VAL A 735 16.17 21.00 -11.16
C VAL A 735 15.10 21.46 -12.16
N MET A 736 13.83 21.28 -11.81
CA MET A 736 12.71 21.70 -12.63
C MET A 736 11.57 22.29 -11.80
N PRO A 737 10.72 23.16 -12.38
CA PRO A 737 9.53 23.64 -11.70
C PRO A 737 8.54 22.50 -11.45
N LEU A 738 8.00 22.44 -10.23
CA LEU A 738 6.94 21.54 -9.81
C LEU A 738 5.65 22.32 -9.61
N ARG A 739 4.60 21.92 -10.31
CA ARG A 739 3.25 22.46 -10.17
C ARG A 739 2.29 21.29 -10.02
N LEU A 740 1.66 21.18 -8.86
CA LEU A 740 0.66 20.16 -8.57
C LEU A 740 -0.58 20.88 -8.07
N ASP A 741 -1.73 20.58 -8.66
CA ASP A 741 -3.00 21.03 -8.10
C ASP A 741 -3.29 20.28 -6.78
N ARG A 742 -4.42 20.61 -6.13
CA ARG A 742 -4.89 19.82 -4.99
C ARG A 742 -5.01 18.35 -5.40
N TYR A 743 -4.51 17.44 -4.56
CA TYR A 743 -4.45 16.01 -4.88
C TYR A 743 -3.80 15.68 -6.24
N GLY A 744 -2.98 16.60 -6.79
CA GLY A 744 -2.33 16.46 -8.09
C GLY A 744 -1.09 15.59 -8.02
N SER A 745 -0.78 14.88 -9.10
CA SER A 745 0.37 13.98 -9.17
C SER A 745 0.97 13.92 -10.57
N ILE A 746 2.27 13.62 -10.66
CA ILE A 746 3.00 13.47 -11.93
C ILE A 746 4.01 12.33 -11.85
N LEU A 747 4.29 11.71 -12.99
CA LEU A 747 5.48 10.88 -13.17
C LEU A 747 6.57 11.69 -13.88
N VAL A 748 7.75 11.73 -13.30
CA VAL A 748 8.96 12.28 -13.92
C VAL A 748 9.87 11.13 -14.31
N VAL A 749 10.06 10.92 -15.61
CA VAL A 749 10.85 9.83 -16.18
C VAL A 749 12.11 10.38 -16.82
N PHE A 750 13.27 9.81 -16.50
CA PHE A 750 14.56 10.22 -17.06
C PHE A 750 15.04 9.23 -18.12
N ARG A 751 15.31 9.73 -19.33
CA ARG A 751 15.98 8.93 -20.36
C ARG A 751 17.49 8.90 -20.12
N SER A 752 18.10 7.72 -20.26
CA SER A 752 19.56 7.56 -20.26
C SER A 752 20.16 8.17 -21.55
N GLY A 753 20.99 9.20 -21.41
CA GLY A 753 21.60 9.90 -22.56
C GLY A 753 22.03 11.34 -22.24
N SER A 754 22.95 11.88 -23.05
CA SER A 754 23.58 13.19 -22.85
C SER A 754 22.58 14.33 -22.76
N ARG A 755 22.87 15.29 -21.88
CA ARG A 755 22.25 16.62 -21.75
C ARG A 755 21.72 17.15 -23.08
N SER A 756 20.45 17.60 -23.08
CA SER A 756 19.92 18.28 -24.25
C SER A 756 20.75 19.54 -24.53
N GLU A 757 21.33 19.63 -25.73
CA GLU A 757 22.08 20.82 -26.14
C GLU A 757 21.22 22.07 -26.14
N LEU A 758 19.90 21.93 -26.36
CA LEU A 758 18.89 22.99 -26.33
C LEU A 758 17.81 22.68 -25.29
N HIS A 759 17.62 23.60 -24.35
CA HIS A 759 16.54 23.55 -23.36
C HIS A 759 16.19 24.97 -22.90
N SER A 760 14.99 25.13 -22.36
CA SER A 760 14.56 26.32 -21.64
C SER A 760 15.12 26.29 -20.22
N VAL A 761 15.70 27.41 -19.80
CA VAL A 761 16.17 27.60 -18.42
C VAL A 761 15.05 28.21 -17.57
N SER A 762 14.20 29.05 -18.17
CA SER A 762 13.04 29.63 -17.50
C SER A 762 11.99 30.11 -18.51
N SER A 763 10.72 29.90 -18.22
CA SER A 763 9.60 30.47 -18.97
C SER A 763 8.36 30.64 -18.09
N ASN A 764 7.53 31.64 -18.39
CA ASN A 764 6.15 31.68 -17.90
C ASN A 764 5.13 31.13 -18.91
N MET A 765 5.59 30.68 -20.08
CA MET A 765 4.76 30.03 -21.09
C MET A 765 4.80 28.51 -20.92
N VAL A 766 3.73 27.84 -21.32
CA VAL A 766 3.77 26.40 -21.56
C VAL A 766 4.38 26.18 -22.94
N ILE A 767 5.64 25.76 -22.97
CA ILE A 767 6.34 25.48 -24.23
C ILE A 767 5.76 24.21 -24.83
N THR A 768 5.20 24.32 -26.04
CA THR A 768 4.60 23.20 -26.78
C THR A 768 5.59 22.58 -27.75
N GLU A 769 6.48 23.39 -28.33
CA GLU A 769 7.54 22.91 -29.22
C GLU A 769 8.84 23.71 -29.03
N LEU A 770 9.97 23.02 -29.09
CA LEU A 770 11.30 23.61 -29.08
C LEU A 770 12.18 22.87 -30.09
N ASN A 771 12.48 23.53 -31.20
CA ASN A 771 13.14 22.94 -32.35
C ASN A 771 14.39 23.73 -32.74
N GLN A 772 15.41 23.03 -33.22
CA GLN A 772 16.65 23.62 -33.72
C GLN A 772 16.96 23.16 -35.14
N SER A 773 17.53 24.07 -35.93
CA SER A 773 18.18 23.78 -37.20
C SER A 773 19.62 24.31 -37.15
N ASN A 774 20.40 24.05 -38.20
CA ASN A 774 21.74 24.64 -38.33
C ASN A 774 21.74 26.18 -38.41
N GLN A 775 20.58 26.82 -38.64
CA GLN A 775 20.45 28.25 -38.90
C GLN A 775 19.54 28.98 -37.91
N SER A 776 18.75 28.27 -37.12
CA SER A 776 17.75 28.90 -36.24
C SER A 776 17.33 28.03 -35.06
N ILE A 777 16.85 28.69 -34.01
CA ILE A 777 16.07 28.10 -32.92
C ILE A 777 14.62 28.58 -33.08
N ASN A 778 13.67 27.67 -33.01
CA ASN A 778 12.23 27.93 -33.04
C ASN A 778 11.58 27.44 -31.74
N VAL A 779 10.76 28.29 -31.12
CA VAL A 779 9.94 27.94 -29.97
C VAL A 779 8.49 28.23 -30.31
N SER A 780 7.61 27.29 -29.98
CA SER A 780 6.17 27.51 -29.91
C SER A 780 5.70 27.27 -28.48
N GLY A 781 4.77 28.08 -28.00
CA GLY A 781 4.21 27.92 -26.66
C GLY A 781 2.91 28.68 -26.48
N ILE A 782 2.28 28.46 -25.33
CA ILE A 782 1.01 29.08 -24.93
C ILE A 782 1.29 29.94 -23.71
N SER A 783 0.89 31.22 -23.72
CA SER A 783 0.93 32.01 -22.47
C SER A 783 -0.26 31.63 -21.58
N ASN A 784 0.01 31.38 -20.30
CA ASN A 784 -1.04 31.16 -19.32
C ASN A 784 -1.51 32.45 -18.64
N ASP A 785 -0.74 33.53 -18.75
CA ASP A 785 -0.97 34.77 -18.03
C ASP A 785 -1.15 35.94 -18.99
N ASP A 786 -2.00 36.88 -18.59
CA ASP A 786 -2.02 38.23 -19.13
C ASP A 786 -0.72 38.96 -18.83
N GLY A 787 -0.18 39.67 -19.82
CA GLY A 787 1.02 40.49 -19.64
C GLY A 787 2.15 40.09 -20.58
N LEU A 788 3.33 39.84 -20.01
CA LEU A 788 4.54 39.63 -20.79
C LEU A 788 4.95 38.15 -20.75
N ALA A 789 4.77 37.46 -21.87
CA ALA A 789 5.30 36.13 -22.06
C ALA A 789 6.80 36.20 -22.36
N PHE A 790 7.59 35.34 -21.71
CA PHE A 790 9.03 35.28 -21.91
C PHE A 790 9.56 33.86 -21.94
N ILE A 791 10.73 33.72 -22.54
CA ILE A 791 11.54 32.52 -22.45
C ILE A 791 13.02 32.89 -22.39
N GLU A 792 13.75 32.09 -21.63
CA GLU A 792 15.20 32.03 -21.63
C GLU A 792 15.63 30.60 -21.99
N LEU A 793 16.46 30.46 -23.02
CA LEU A 793 16.96 29.19 -23.51
C LEU A 793 18.48 29.13 -23.32
N GLU A 794 19.00 27.92 -23.15
CA GLU A 794 20.42 27.63 -23.31
C GLU A 794 20.61 26.72 -24.53
N TYR A 795 21.50 27.13 -25.44
CA TYR A 795 21.96 26.32 -26.56
C TYR A 795 23.49 26.32 -26.65
N LYS A 796 24.13 25.15 -26.55
CA LYS A 796 25.60 24.99 -26.60
C LYS A 796 26.35 25.94 -25.64
N GLY A 797 25.79 26.16 -24.46
CA GLY A 797 26.36 27.04 -23.43
C GLY A 797 26.15 28.55 -23.67
N GLN A 798 25.43 28.94 -24.72
CA GLN A 798 24.99 30.33 -24.94
C GLN A 798 23.54 30.52 -24.51
N ARG A 799 23.21 31.69 -23.96
CA ARG A 799 21.85 32.03 -23.53
C ARG A 799 21.13 32.90 -24.56
N TYR A 800 19.88 32.54 -24.86
CA TYR A 800 18.98 33.28 -25.73
C TYR A 800 17.74 33.67 -24.94
N ASN A 801 17.27 34.91 -25.09
CA ASN A 801 16.02 35.33 -24.45
C ASN A 801 15.16 36.13 -25.43
N ARG A 802 13.84 36.09 -25.21
CA ARG A 802 12.86 36.92 -25.93
C ARG A 802 11.63 37.12 -25.04
N ARG A 803 10.90 38.20 -25.31
CA ARG A 803 9.66 38.55 -24.61
C ARG A 803 8.64 39.08 -25.62
N GLU A 804 7.37 38.81 -25.37
CA GLU A 804 6.25 39.28 -26.21
C GLU A 804 5.04 39.56 -25.33
N GLN A 805 4.29 40.62 -25.65
CA GLN A 805 3.09 40.96 -24.92
C GLN A 805 1.96 40.03 -25.36
N THR A 806 1.28 39.42 -24.40
CA THR A 806 0.15 38.52 -24.62
C THR A 806 -1.07 38.97 -23.84
N PHE A 807 -2.22 38.62 -24.39
CA PHE A 807 -3.52 38.88 -23.79
C PHE A 807 -4.31 37.56 -23.80
N VAL A 808 -4.69 37.10 -22.61
CA VAL A 808 -5.56 35.95 -22.37
C VAL A 808 -6.96 36.50 -22.14
N ASP A 809 -7.85 36.29 -23.11
CA ASP A 809 -9.23 36.73 -22.95
C ASP A 809 -10.04 35.68 -22.17
N THR A 810 -11.03 36.11 -21.42
CA THR A 810 -11.91 35.23 -20.63
C THR A 810 -13.37 35.53 -20.93
N LEU A 811 -14.04 34.58 -21.58
CA LEU A 811 -15.47 34.62 -21.81
C LEU A 811 -16.19 33.87 -20.69
N THR A 812 -16.90 34.59 -19.81
CA THR A 812 -17.80 33.97 -18.82
C THR A 812 -19.13 33.62 -19.47
N LEU A 813 -19.52 32.35 -19.40
CA LEU A 813 -20.79 31.90 -19.94
C LEU A 813 -21.97 32.42 -19.11
N ALA A 814 -23.13 32.55 -19.75
CA ALA A 814 -24.34 33.00 -19.07
C ALA A 814 -24.71 32.00 -17.98
N ASP A 815 -25.01 32.49 -16.78
CA ASP A 815 -25.47 31.64 -15.69
C ASP A 815 -26.98 31.34 -15.81
N ARG A 816 -27.34 30.68 -16.91
CA ARG A 816 -28.71 30.31 -17.26
C ARG A 816 -28.68 29.05 -18.11
N TRP A 817 -28.88 27.90 -17.46
CA TRP A 817 -28.72 26.59 -18.08
C TRP A 817 -30.06 25.90 -18.25
N GLN A 818 -30.23 25.20 -19.36
CA GLN A 818 -31.23 24.14 -19.44
C GLN A 818 -30.71 22.96 -18.63
N PHE A 819 -31.55 22.43 -17.74
CA PHE A 819 -31.19 21.34 -16.84
C PHE A 819 -32.23 20.23 -16.87
N GLN A 820 -31.78 18.98 -16.88
CA GLN A 820 -32.61 17.80 -16.61
C GLN A 820 -31.76 16.70 -15.98
N SER A 821 -32.36 15.83 -15.16
CA SER A 821 -31.66 14.63 -14.70
C SER A 821 -31.62 13.55 -15.79
N ALA A 822 -30.54 12.78 -15.86
CA ALA A 822 -30.37 11.72 -16.87
C ALA A 822 -31.40 10.58 -16.70
N ASP A 823 -31.88 10.36 -15.47
CA ASP A 823 -32.93 9.39 -15.14
C ASP A 823 -34.36 9.95 -15.32
N GLY A 824 -34.50 11.23 -15.68
CA GLY A 824 -35.79 11.91 -15.84
C GLY A 824 -36.58 12.17 -14.55
N ILE A 825 -36.01 11.94 -13.36
CA ILE A 825 -36.65 12.28 -12.07
C ILE A 825 -36.91 13.78 -11.94
N ILE A 826 -35.96 14.61 -12.36
CA ILE A 826 -36.10 16.06 -12.42
C ILE A 826 -36.44 16.43 -13.86
N GLU A 827 -37.67 16.92 -14.05
CA GLU A 827 -38.17 17.41 -15.33
C GLU A 827 -37.34 18.59 -15.86
N PRO A 828 -37.32 18.82 -17.18
CA PRO A 828 -36.56 19.91 -17.78
C PRO A 828 -36.92 21.28 -17.19
N GLU A 829 -35.91 22.00 -16.70
CA GLU A 829 -36.05 23.34 -16.12
C GLU A 829 -34.93 24.28 -16.58
N ILE A 830 -35.10 25.58 -16.33
CA ILE A 830 -34.02 26.57 -16.47
C ILE A 830 -33.51 26.88 -15.07
N ARG A 831 -32.20 26.75 -14.85
CA ARG A 831 -31.60 27.07 -13.55
C ARG A 831 -30.25 27.78 -13.69
N THR A 832 -29.86 28.45 -12.60
CA THR A 832 -28.50 28.99 -12.43
C THR A 832 -27.59 27.92 -11.83
N SER A 833 -26.28 28.18 -11.86
CA SER A 833 -25.30 27.49 -11.03
C SER A 833 -25.71 27.57 -9.56
N GLY A 834 -25.41 26.52 -8.81
CA GLY A 834 -25.88 26.32 -7.44
C GLY A 834 -26.01 24.84 -7.10
N SER A 835 -26.15 24.57 -5.80
CA SER A 835 -26.28 23.20 -5.33
C SER A 835 -27.67 22.64 -5.63
N TRP A 836 -27.74 21.47 -6.28
CA TRP A 836 -29.01 20.75 -6.44
C TRP A 836 -29.68 20.49 -5.11
N THR A 837 -28.91 20.27 -4.05
CA THR A 837 -29.38 19.94 -2.71
C THR A 837 -30.30 21.01 -2.11
N THR A 838 -30.24 22.24 -2.61
CA THR A 838 -31.14 23.32 -2.18
C THR A 838 -32.59 23.06 -2.61
N ASP A 839 -32.78 22.55 -3.81
CA ASP A 839 -34.11 22.30 -4.40
C ASP A 839 -34.50 20.81 -4.31
N TYR A 840 -33.50 19.93 -4.36
CA TYR A 840 -33.59 18.48 -4.44
C TYR A 840 -32.61 17.82 -3.45
N PRO A 841 -32.86 17.91 -2.12
CA PRO A 841 -31.90 17.54 -1.07
C PRO A 841 -31.47 16.07 -1.08
N GLU A 842 -32.29 15.19 -1.64
CA GLU A 842 -32.03 13.75 -1.72
C GLU A 842 -31.61 13.28 -3.12
N PHE A 843 -31.42 14.20 -4.06
CA PHE A 843 -31.03 13.83 -5.42
C PHE A 843 -29.58 13.34 -5.45
N SER A 844 -29.41 12.08 -5.84
CA SER A 844 -28.15 11.48 -6.25
C SER A 844 -28.34 10.91 -7.65
N GLY A 845 -27.60 11.42 -8.62
CA GLY A 845 -27.75 11.06 -10.02
C GLY A 845 -26.77 11.79 -10.93
N ILE A 846 -27.08 11.76 -12.22
CA ILE A 846 -26.38 12.56 -13.23
C ILE A 846 -27.32 13.67 -13.69
N GLY A 847 -26.88 14.92 -13.59
CA GLY A 847 -27.58 16.09 -14.10
C GLY A 847 -26.94 16.58 -15.39
N ASN A 848 -27.75 16.80 -16.43
CA ASN A 848 -27.31 17.35 -17.70
C ASN A 848 -27.60 18.85 -17.75
N TYR A 849 -26.56 19.67 -17.85
CA TYR A 849 -26.65 21.10 -18.10
C TYR A 849 -26.33 21.40 -19.57
N SER A 850 -27.16 22.16 -20.26
CA SER A 850 -26.89 22.59 -21.62
C SER A 850 -27.15 24.08 -21.86
N GLN A 851 -26.31 24.69 -22.70
CA GLN A 851 -26.54 26.04 -23.22
C GLN A 851 -25.83 26.27 -24.56
N THR A 852 -26.30 27.26 -25.31
CA THR A 852 -25.60 27.78 -26.50
C THR A 852 -24.80 29.02 -26.11
N PHE A 853 -23.55 29.11 -26.57
CA PHE A 853 -22.70 30.30 -26.41
C PHE A 853 -22.11 30.73 -27.75
N HIS A 854 -21.78 32.01 -27.88
CA HIS A 854 -21.27 32.59 -29.12
C HIS A 854 -19.76 32.87 -29.03
N MET A 855 -19.01 32.53 -30.07
CA MET A 855 -17.58 32.80 -30.20
C MET A 855 -17.32 33.73 -31.39
N ASP A 856 -16.70 34.88 -31.11
CA ASP A 856 -16.34 35.82 -32.17
C ASP A 856 -15.31 35.18 -33.12
N SER A 857 -15.59 35.27 -34.41
CA SER A 857 -14.67 34.90 -35.49
C SER A 857 -13.27 35.52 -35.34
N ALA A 858 -13.15 36.67 -34.68
CA ALA A 858 -11.87 37.33 -34.42
C ALA A 858 -10.89 36.45 -33.62
N TYR A 859 -11.38 35.58 -32.73
CA TYR A 859 -10.52 34.69 -31.93
C TYR A 859 -9.85 33.59 -32.76
N PHE A 860 -10.29 33.34 -34.00
CA PHE A 860 -9.78 32.28 -34.86
C PHE A 860 -8.81 32.78 -35.93
N ASN A 861 -8.54 34.09 -35.97
CA ASN A 861 -7.63 34.71 -36.95
C ASN A 861 -6.14 34.50 -36.60
N VAL A 862 -5.85 33.94 -35.43
CA VAL A 862 -4.53 33.56 -34.92
C VAL A 862 -4.65 32.16 -34.34
N ASP A 863 -3.53 31.44 -34.16
CA ASP A 863 -3.49 30.08 -33.60
C ASP A 863 -3.79 30.05 -32.08
N ASN A 864 -4.92 30.61 -31.66
CA ASN A 864 -5.36 30.60 -30.27
C ASN A 864 -5.74 29.19 -29.81
N ARG A 865 -5.56 28.94 -28.52
CA ARG A 865 -6.01 27.73 -27.82
C ARG A 865 -7.15 28.09 -26.89
N PHE A 866 -8.20 27.28 -26.92
CA PHE A 866 -9.42 27.51 -26.13
C PHE A 866 -9.50 26.48 -25.01
N PHE A 867 -9.62 26.94 -23.77
CA PHE A 867 -9.82 26.06 -22.63
C PHE A 867 -11.13 26.38 -21.93
N LEU A 868 -11.94 25.35 -21.71
CA LEU A 868 -13.13 25.43 -20.88
C LEU A 868 -12.71 25.17 -19.44
N ASN A 869 -13.05 26.09 -18.53
CA ASN A 869 -12.77 25.99 -17.11
C ASN A 869 -14.09 26.03 -16.34
N ILE A 870 -14.26 25.09 -15.41
CA ILE A 870 -15.40 25.04 -14.50
C ILE A 870 -14.86 25.24 -13.09
N ASP A 871 -15.33 26.26 -12.38
CA ASP A 871 -14.80 26.62 -11.06
C ASP A 871 -14.94 25.46 -10.07
N ARG A 872 -16.13 24.84 -10.05
CA ARG A 872 -16.46 23.75 -9.15
C ARG A 872 -17.63 22.93 -9.65
N VAL A 873 -17.46 21.61 -9.66
CA VAL A 873 -18.55 20.65 -9.72
C VAL A 873 -18.52 19.74 -8.49
N ALA A 874 -19.67 19.20 -8.14
CA ALA A 874 -19.79 18.14 -7.14
C ALA A 874 -20.45 16.93 -7.82
N HIS A 875 -19.67 15.96 -8.31
CA HIS A 875 -18.21 15.80 -8.14
C HIS A 875 -17.42 15.44 -9.41
N SER A 876 -18.06 14.90 -10.45
CA SER A 876 -17.39 14.58 -11.72
C SER A 876 -18.21 15.11 -12.89
N VAL A 877 -17.55 15.46 -14.00
CA VAL A 877 -18.20 16.06 -15.17
C VAL A 877 -17.72 15.45 -16.47
N GLU A 878 -18.64 15.14 -17.38
CA GLU A 878 -18.36 14.92 -18.80
C GLU A 878 -18.69 16.18 -19.58
N ILE A 879 -17.72 16.65 -20.37
CA ILE A 879 -17.82 17.86 -21.18
C ILE A 879 -18.05 17.44 -22.63
N ARG A 880 -19.11 17.98 -23.24
CA ARG A 880 -19.37 17.84 -24.68
C ARG A 880 -19.56 19.19 -25.32
N VAL A 881 -18.99 19.36 -26.50
CA VAL A 881 -19.12 20.58 -27.30
C VAL A 881 -19.57 20.17 -28.69
N ASN A 882 -20.62 20.82 -29.20
CA ASN A 882 -21.20 20.57 -30.52
C ASN A 882 -21.54 19.08 -30.75
N GLY A 883 -22.10 18.43 -29.71
CA GLY A 883 -22.49 17.01 -29.71
C GLY A 883 -21.33 16.02 -29.63
N LYS A 884 -20.07 16.49 -29.58
CA LYS A 884 -18.87 15.64 -29.46
C LYS A 884 -18.38 15.62 -28.01
N ARG A 885 -18.08 14.43 -27.50
CA ARG A 885 -17.45 14.26 -26.18
C ARG A 885 -16.01 14.76 -26.23
N VAL A 886 -15.69 15.73 -25.38
CA VAL A 886 -14.35 16.33 -25.26
C VAL A 886 -13.53 15.54 -24.24
N GLN A 887 -14.00 15.50 -22.99
CA GLN A 887 -13.26 14.90 -21.88
C GLN A 887 -14.19 14.58 -20.70
N GLN A 888 -13.82 13.57 -19.91
CA GLN A 888 -14.31 13.40 -18.54
C GLN A 888 -13.29 13.93 -17.54
N ARG A 889 -13.75 14.72 -16.57
CA ARG A 889 -12.94 15.22 -15.45
C ARG A 889 -13.57 14.77 -14.15
N CYS A 890 -12.85 13.92 -13.41
CA CYS A 890 -13.35 13.31 -12.17
C CYS A 890 -12.83 14.01 -10.91
N TRP A 891 -11.85 14.91 -11.06
CA TRP A 891 -11.20 15.67 -9.99
C TRP A 891 -10.70 17.02 -10.51
N TYR A 892 -10.32 17.90 -9.59
CA TYR A 892 -9.78 19.22 -9.90
C TYR A 892 -8.39 19.13 -10.58
N PRO A 893 -8.05 20.05 -11.50
CA PRO A 893 -8.89 21.12 -12.04
C PRO A 893 -9.90 20.60 -13.06
N PHE A 894 -11.10 21.18 -13.07
CA PHE A 894 -12.14 20.89 -14.07
C PHE A 894 -11.90 21.76 -15.31
N LYS A 895 -10.78 21.48 -15.99
CA LYS A 895 -10.31 22.17 -17.19
C LYS A 895 -10.23 21.18 -18.35
N ALA A 896 -10.66 21.60 -19.55
CA ALA A 896 -10.54 20.82 -20.77
C ALA A 896 -10.07 21.70 -21.93
N ASP A 897 -9.19 21.15 -22.78
CA ASP A 897 -8.84 21.77 -24.06
C ASP A 897 -9.98 21.51 -25.05
N VAL A 898 -10.63 22.60 -25.48
CA VAL A 898 -11.79 22.58 -26.38
C VAL A 898 -11.45 23.17 -27.74
N THR A 899 -10.16 23.40 -28.03
CA THR A 899 -9.68 24.08 -29.24
C THR A 899 -10.23 23.45 -30.52
N ASP A 900 -10.21 22.12 -30.62
CA ASP A 900 -10.64 21.39 -31.82
C ASP A 900 -12.16 21.15 -31.89
N TYR A 901 -12.92 21.66 -30.92
CA TYR A 901 -14.35 21.39 -30.78
C TYR A 901 -15.23 22.63 -30.92
N ILE A 902 -14.65 23.82 -30.71
CA ILE A 902 -15.34 25.09 -30.82
C ILE A 902 -15.17 25.66 -32.24
N GLU A 903 -16.24 26.24 -32.78
CA GLU A 903 -16.29 26.86 -34.10
C GLU A 903 -16.65 28.36 -33.99
N PRO A 904 -16.34 29.21 -35.00
CA PRO A 904 -16.85 30.58 -35.04
C PRO A 904 -18.37 30.61 -35.04
N GLY A 905 -18.97 31.50 -34.24
CA GLY A 905 -20.42 31.62 -34.11
C GLY A 905 -20.97 30.83 -32.92
N ASP A 906 -22.18 30.27 -33.08
CA ASP A 906 -22.90 29.61 -32.00
C ASP A 906 -22.40 28.17 -31.78
N ASN A 907 -22.12 27.84 -30.52
CA ASN A 907 -21.64 26.54 -30.07
C ASN A 907 -22.56 25.99 -28.99
N ASN A 908 -22.83 24.68 -29.01
CA ASN A 908 -23.60 24.00 -27.96
C ASN A 908 -22.65 23.36 -26.94
N LEU A 909 -22.84 23.66 -25.67
CA LEU A 909 -22.14 23.04 -24.55
C LEU A 909 -23.09 22.17 -23.74
N GLU A 910 -22.68 20.92 -23.47
CA GLU A 910 -23.35 20.02 -22.53
C GLU A 910 -22.36 19.60 -21.43
N LEU A 911 -22.81 19.65 -20.18
CA LEU A 911 -22.08 19.23 -18.99
C LEU A 911 -22.91 18.18 -18.25
N LEU A 912 -22.48 16.92 -18.30
CA LEU A 912 -23.11 15.84 -17.53
C LEU A 912 -22.35 15.69 -16.22
N ILE A 913 -22.97 16.14 -15.12
CA ILE A 913 -22.35 16.16 -13.80
C ILE A 913 -22.91 15.01 -12.98
N ALA A 914 -22.06 14.25 -12.29
CA ALA A 914 -22.44 13.18 -11.38
C ALA A 914 -22.06 13.52 -9.93
N ASN A 915 -23.00 13.38 -8.99
CA ASN A 915 -22.70 13.45 -7.56
C ASN A 915 -22.62 12.06 -6.91
N SER A 916 -22.22 11.99 -5.64
CA SER A 916 -22.15 10.74 -4.90
C SER A 916 -23.54 10.21 -4.54
N MET A 917 -23.60 8.97 -4.04
CA MET A 917 -24.86 8.36 -3.61
C MET A 917 -25.32 8.83 -2.22
N ALA A 918 -24.50 9.59 -1.49
CA ALA A 918 -24.73 10.00 -0.10
C ALA A 918 -26.04 10.76 0.12
N ASN A 919 -26.45 11.63 -0.80
CA ASN A 919 -27.69 12.41 -0.63
C ASN A 919 -28.93 11.49 -0.65
N ARG A 920 -28.95 10.49 -1.53
CA ARG A 920 -30.03 9.51 -1.62
C ARG A 920 -29.96 8.48 -0.50
N ARG A 921 -28.77 7.92 -0.23
CA ARG A 921 -28.54 6.79 0.69
C ARG A 921 -28.44 7.23 2.15
N ASP A 922 -27.57 8.17 2.46
CA ASP A 922 -27.26 8.61 3.83
C ASP A 922 -28.06 9.83 4.28
N LYS A 923 -28.84 10.44 3.37
CA LYS A 923 -29.52 11.73 3.59
C LYS A 923 -28.52 12.82 4.02
N ALA A 924 -27.29 12.75 3.50
CA ALA A 924 -26.16 13.57 3.94
C ALA A 924 -26.29 15.06 3.59
N GLN A 925 -27.13 15.41 2.59
CA GLN A 925 -27.32 16.79 2.11
C GLN A 925 -26.00 17.48 1.72
N LEU A 926 -25.09 16.74 1.10
CA LEU A 926 -23.83 17.26 0.56
C LEU A 926 -24.11 18.19 -0.63
N PRO A 927 -23.31 19.26 -0.81
CA PRO A 927 -23.38 20.08 -2.02
C PRO A 927 -23.23 19.24 -3.30
N SER A 928 -24.03 19.51 -4.33
CA SER A 928 -24.10 18.68 -5.56
C SER A 928 -24.39 19.52 -6.80
N GLY A 929 -23.85 19.14 -7.96
CA GLY A 929 -24.13 19.82 -9.24
C GLY A 929 -23.08 20.82 -9.69
N LEU A 930 -23.48 21.79 -10.54
CA LEU A 930 -22.63 22.87 -11.03
C LEU A 930 -22.57 23.99 -10.00
N LEU A 931 -21.46 24.09 -9.25
CA LEU A 931 -21.37 24.94 -8.06
C LEU A 931 -20.65 26.28 -8.30
N GLY A 932 -20.18 26.54 -9.51
CA GLY A 932 -19.49 27.78 -9.84
C GLY A 932 -19.57 28.12 -11.32
N SER A 933 -18.84 29.16 -11.72
CA SER A 933 -18.92 29.69 -13.08
C SER A 933 -18.24 28.77 -14.09
N VAL A 934 -18.66 28.92 -15.34
CA VAL A 934 -18.05 28.26 -16.49
C VAL A 934 -17.49 29.34 -17.39
N THR A 935 -16.21 29.24 -17.70
CA THR A 935 -15.50 30.23 -18.52
C THR A 935 -14.77 29.54 -19.67
N ILE A 936 -14.59 30.27 -20.77
CA ILE A 936 -13.70 29.90 -21.86
C ILE A 936 -12.55 30.90 -21.85
N THR A 937 -11.34 30.39 -21.61
CA THR A 937 -10.12 31.20 -21.72
C THR A 937 -9.49 31.03 -23.09
N VAL A 938 -9.16 32.15 -23.72
CA VAL A 938 -8.56 32.22 -25.05
C VAL A 938 -7.08 32.54 -24.87
N HIS A 939 -6.22 31.56 -25.11
CA HIS A 939 -4.78 31.70 -24.92
C HIS A 939 -4.07 31.85 -26.27
N PRO A 940 -3.30 32.92 -26.49
CA PRO A 940 -2.56 33.10 -27.74
C PRO A 940 -1.39 32.12 -27.84
N ALA A 941 -1.23 31.49 -29.01
CA ALA A 941 0.01 30.82 -29.36
C ALA A 941 1.10 31.86 -29.67
N ILE A 942 2.30 31.56 -29.20
CA ILE A 942 3.46 32.43 -29.32
C ILE A 942 4.54 31.68 -30.06
N HIS A 943 5.14 32.35 -31.04
CA HIS A 943 6.22 31.78 -31.85
C HIS A 943 7.46 32.68 -31.79
N PHE A 944 8.53 32.13 -31.23
CA PHE A 944 9.82 32.81 -31.17
C PHE A 944 10.81 32.15 -32.13
N ASN A 945 11.53 32.99 -32.88
CA ASN A 945 12.60 32.57 -33.78
C ASN A 945 13.87 33.37 -33.48
N TRP A 946 14.99 32.66 -33.30
CA TRP A 946 16.33 33.22 -33.27
C TRP A 946 17.12 32.68 -34.46
N LYS A 947 17.91 33.54 -35.12
CA LYS A 947 18.92 33.12 -36.08
C LYS A 947 20.23 32.83 -35.34
N LEU A 948 20.82 31.67 -35.62
CA LEU A 948 22.04 31.15 -34.98
C LEU A 948 23.33 31.68 -35.61
#